data_AF-A0A9X3R580-F1
#
_entry.id   AF-A0A9X3R580-F1
#
_cell.length_a   1.000
_cell.length_b   1.000
_cell.length_c   1.000
_cell.angle_alpha   90.00
_cell.angle_beta   90.00
_cell.angle_gamma   90.00
#
_symmetry.space_group_name_H-M   'P 1'
#
loop_
_entity.id
_entity.type
_entity.pdbx_description
1 polymer ?
#
loop_
_entity_poly.entity_id
_entity_poly.type
_entity_poly.pdbx_seq_one_letter_code
_entity_poly.pdbx_strand_id
1 'polypeptide(L)'
;MTTAAILDWTAAREAGVAGAGGKGWQLARMAHLGVPVPPGFVLAASASLARRPGEPVADALAQALHEALRQRGWLDLPLALRSSSPQEDARTASFAGIHLSCLNVRGAAAAVDAVRHIWDSAWSPQADAYRQRLGLQAEERPMAVVVMPLLPATSSGIAFTCDPLGGRLDRMVIHANWGLGESLVGGQAEGDEYHLHADARQLAWLLARQRIGAKRRATLPAAGGGTQLGEQSAARAAQPVLTPAQVDALAALARDAARALDYSGAPYDLEWVHDGQDFWIVQARPVTAMARHTYPGLQSQPSYWSRGNTREVLPLPMSALEWDGGRLMAERMLTRGFELSGYRTLPGARLAAMFDGRVYLDASVIQWVGHDALGIAPSAMNALLGGPQPEIQVPAPGLAQRWRHALRMLRYLRRAGPLRRRADADLPRQFARARAWLDETPPADSAALGARLLEQFHTVAAADDLFFLQGSGGGALSKLLEWVERARPGQGHALTAALMAGGEPSVTAAQSYDLMALAQRAAREPHTLAWLREPGRDGAAWAWRLPPDSAFRQALAEFLGRYGHRAVYETYLRNPRWREAPDYLLDSVLNLIGADPAALRARQERAARQAWHAVRAALPWWQRPLAAKLLAAARREGAQREAARSVLVAYLAAARRSALELGTRMRGADGLAAADDIFHLTAEEIFALAAGRLAPAAAARAPAAAPARAAPRGPGVALGGAAPGAAG
;
A
#
# COMPACT_ATOMS: atom_id res chain seq x y z
N MET A 1 13.57 -8.45 41.84
CA MET A 1 13.27 -8.66 40.41
C MET A 1 11.79 -8.39 40.05
N THR A 2 11.04 -7.62 40.85
CA THR A 2 9.58 -7.43 40.74
C THR A 2 9.13 -6.28 39.83
N THR A 3 10.01 -5.30 39.56
CA THR A 3 9.76 -4.22 38.58
C THR A 3 9.66 -4.73 37.14
N ALA A 4 10.17 -5.92 36.84
CA ALA A 4 10.12 -6.53 35.50
C ALA A 4 8.71 -6.94 35.05
N ALA A 5 7.71 -6.90 35.95
CA ALA A 5 6.34 -7.32 35.66
C ALA A 5 5.40 -6.18 35.22
N ILE A 6 5.74 -4.90 35.48
CA ILE A 6 4.95 -3.74 35.07
C ILE A 6 5.63 -3.09 33.87
N LEU A 7 5.03 -3.23 32.70
CA LEU A 7 5.55 -2.72 31.44
C LEU A 7 4.77 -1.46 31.06
N ASP A 8 5.42 -0.29 31.05
CA ASP A 8 4.82 0.87 30.38
C ASP A 8 4.70 0.61 28.86
N TRP A 9 4.11 1.54 28.10
CA TRP A 9 3.95 1.36 26.66
C TRP A 9 5.28 1.14 25.91
N THR A 10 6.38 1.74 26.35
CA THR A 10 7.68 1.53 25.71
C THR A 10 8.17 0.10 25.96
N ALA A 11 8.18 -0.35 27.21
CA ALA A 11 8.60 -1.67 27.61
C ALA A 11 7.66 -2.76 27.05
N ALA A 12 6.36 -2.50 26.97
CA ALA A 12 5.37 -3.43 26.41
C ALA A 12 5.58 -3.64 24.90
N ARG A 13 5.95 -2.59 24.17
CA ARG A 13 6.30 -2.68 22.74
C ARG A 13 7.51 -3.58 22.52
N GLU A 14 8.55 -3.41 23.34
CA GLU A 14 9.81 -4.16 23.28
C GLU A 14 9.64 -5.62 23.69
N ALA A 15 8.82 -5.88 24.71
CA ALA A 15 8.49 -7.23 25.18
C ALA A 15 7.70 -8.06 24.14
N GLY A 16 7.14 -7.41 23.11
CA GLY A 16 6.42 -8.09 22.05
C GLY A 16 5.11 -8.72 22.50
N VAL A 17 4.48 -9.48 21.59
CA VAL A 17 3.28 -10.28 21.89
C VAL A 17 3.52 -11.29 23.02
N ALA A 18 4.75 -11.84 23.12
CA ALA A 18 5.09 -12.82 24.16
C ALA A 18 5.01 -12.24 25.58
N GLY A 19 5.45 -10.99 25.78
CA GLY A 19 5.45 -10.34 27.09
C GLY A 19 4.19 -9.52 27.39
N ALA A 20 3.69 -8.75 26.42
CA ALA A 20 2.56 -7.84 26.62
C ALA A 20 1.19 -8.42 26.18
N GLY A 21 1.19 -9.61 25.59
CA GLY A 21 0.04 -10.16 24.87
C GLY A 21 -0.32 -9.34 23.63
N GLY A 22 -1.31 -9.81 22.87
CA GLY A 22 -1.71 -9.17 21.61
C GLY A 22 -2.18 -7.72 21.78
N LYS A 23 -3.21 -7.50 22.59
CA LYS A 23 -3.82 -6.18 22.80
C LYS A 23 -2.84 -5.16 23.39
N GLY A 24 -2.11 -5.58 24.44
CA GLY A 24 -1.13 -4.73 25.10
C GLY A 24 0.00 -4.31 24.16
N TRP A 25 0.49 -5.24 23.34
CA TRP A 25 1.52 -4.94 22.34
C TRP A 25 1.02 -3.99 21.24
N GLN A 26 -0.21 -4.17 20.73
CA GLN A 26 -0.77 -3.30 19.71
C GLN A 26 -1.02 -1.87 20.23
N LEU A 27 -1.56 -1.72 21.45
CA LEU A 27 -1.73 -0.41 22.10
C LEU A 27 -0.39 0.29 22.30
N ALA A 28 0.62 -0.44 22.78
CA ALA A 28 1.98 0.06 22.94
C ALA A 28 2.61 0.54 21.63
N ARG A 29 2.39 -0.19 20.52
CA ARG A 29 2.80 0.23 19.18
C ARG A 29 2.09 1.50 18.74
N MET A 30 0.77 1.56 18.88
CA MET A 30 -0.02 2.75 18.54
C MET A 30 0.40 3.98 19.34
N ALA A 31 0.61 3.82 20.66
CA ALA A 31 1.13 4.89 21.53
C ALA A 31 2.48 5.42 21.05
N HIS A 32 3.41 4.52 20.71
CA HIS A 32 4.70 4.89 20.16
C HIS A 32 4.57 5.65 18.84
N LEU A 33 3.62 5.25 17.99
CA LEU A 33 3.35 5.85 16.69
C LEU A 33 2.52 7.14 16.75
N GLY A 34 2.17 7.62 17.95
CA GLY A 34 1.41 8.85 18.14
C GLY A 34 -0.09 8.73 17.84
N VAL A 35 -0.62 7.50 17.69
CA VAL A 35 -2.06 7.27 17.62
C VAL A 35 -2.66 7.52 19.01
N PRO A 36 -3.75 8.31 19.13
CA PRO A 36 -4.45 8.53 20.39
C PRO A 36 -4.91 7.22 21.05
N VAL A 37 -4.18 6.79 22.08
CA VAL A 37 -4.55 5.69 22.97
C VAL A 37 -4.50 6.18 24.42
N PRO A 38 -5.33 5.65 25.32
CA PRO A 38 -5.28 6.05 26.73
C PRO A 38 -3.89 5.80 27.33
N PRO A 39 -3.45 6.61 28.29
CA PRO A 39 -2.28 6.26 29.08
C PRO A 39 -2.53 4.91 29.78
N GLY A 40 -1.51 4.08 29.89
CA GLY A 40 -1.65 2.75 30.48
C GLY A 40 -0.34 2.02 30.65
N PHE A 41 -0.44 0.82 31.17
CA PHE A 41 0.66 -0.14 31.28
C PHE A 41 0.12 -1.56 31.15
N VAL A 42 1.03 -2.52 31.05
CA VAL A 42 0.74 -3.94 30.95
C VAL A 42 1.39 -4.68 32.11
N LEU A 43 0.61 -5.48 32.82
CA LEU A 43 1.13 -6.56 33.65
C LEU A 43 1.62 -7.66 32.71
N ALA A 44 2.92 -7.92 32.72
CA ALA A 44 3.58 -8.86 31.83
C ALA A 44 2.98 -10.27 31.95
N ALA A 45 2.90 -10.98 30.83
CA ALA A 45 2.35 -12.33 30.78
C ALA A 45 3.12 -13.32 31.68
N SER A 46 4.43 -13.07 31.89
CA SER A 46 5.28 -13.84 32.81
C SER A 46 4.78 -13.84 34.26
N ALA A 47 4.05 -12.80 34.68
CA ALA A 47 3.48 -12.69 36.02
C ALA A 47 2.38 -13.74 36.31
N SER A 48 1.83 -14.36 35.26
CA SER A 48 0.75 -15.36 35.37
C SER A 48 1.23 -16.81 35.21
N LEU A 49 2.46 -17.05 34.76
CA LEU A 49 2.91 -18.37 34.27
C LEU A 49 2.83 -19.49 35.31
N ALA A 50 3.25 -19.21 36.55
CA ALA A 50 3.30 -20.21 37.62
C ALA A 50 1.98 -20.34 38.40
N ARG A 51 0.97 -19.52 38.07
CA ARG A 51 -0.26 -19.43 38.86
C ARG A 51 -1.32 -20.43 38.40
N ARG A 52 -2.01 -21.07 39.35
CA ARG A 52 -3.19 -21.90 39.11
C ARG A 52 -4.51 -21.15 39.39
N PRO A 53 -5.64 -21.58 38.82
CA PRO A 53 -6.94 -20.97 39.08
C PRO A 53 -7.27 -20.89 40.57
N GLY A 54 -7.80 -19.76 41.01
CA GLY A 54 -8.18 -19.54 42.41
C GLY A 54 -7.06 -19.16 43.37
N GLU A 55 -5.78 -19.26 42.96
CA GLU A 55 -4.66 -18.80 43.79
C GLU A 55 -4.65 -17.26 43.92
N PRO A 56 -4.21 -16.69 45.05
CA PRO A 56 -4.08 -15.24 45.19
C PRO A 56 -3.01 -14.69 44.23
N VAL A 57 -3.08 -13.39 43.94
CA VAL A 57 -1.99 -12.67 43.29
C VAL A 57 -0.85 -12.54 44.31
N ALA A 58 0.39 -12.86 43.92
CA ALA A 58 1.53 -12.77 44.83
C ALA A 58 1.67 -11.37 45.44
N ASP A 59 1.92 -11.28 46.76
CA ASP A 59 1.97 -10.02 47.51
C ASP A 59 2.92 -9.00 46.89
N ALA A 60 4.08 -9.48 46.44
CA ALA A 60 5.08 -8.66 45.76
C ALA A 60 4.55 -7.98 44.48
N LEU A 61 3.69 -8.67 43.71
CA LEU A 61 3.05 -8.11 42.52
C LEU A 61 1.88 -7.19 42.89
N ALA A 62 1.09 -7.55 43.91
CA ALA A 62 0.02 -6.70 44.42
C ALA A 62 0.57 -5.34 44.92
N GLN A 63 1.70 -5.35 45.64
CA GLN A 63 2.43 -4.15 46.05
C GLN A 63 2.96 -3.36 44.85
N ALA A 64 3.55 -4.04 43.86
CA ALA A 64 4.02 -3.38 42.64
C ALA A 64 2.89 -2.72 41.84
N LEU A 65 1.73 -3.37 41.75
CA LEU A 65 0.53 -2.80 41.12
C LEU A 65 0.03 -1.58 41.90
N HIS A 66 -0.09 -1.69 43.23
CA HIS A 66 -0.48 -0.56 44.08
C HIS A 66 0.44 0.64 43.88
N GLU A 67 1.76 0.41 43.91
CA GLU A 67 2.76 1.46 43.73
C GLU A 67 2.70 2.07 42.32
N ALA A 68 2.51 1.25 41.28
CA ALA A 68 2.36 1.72 39.91
C ALA A 68 1.12 2.61 39.74
N LEU A 69 0.00 2.28 40.40
CA LEU A 69 -1.21 3.10 40.43
C LEU A 69 -0.99 4.40 41.23
N ARG A 70 -0.34 4.31 42.39
CA ARG A 70 -0.02 5.47 43.25
C ARG A 70 0.84 6.50 42.53
N GLN A 71 1.94 6.05 41.90
CA GLN A 71 2.87 6.92 41.15
C GLN A 71 2.19 7.67 40.00
N ARG A 72 1.12 7.12 39.43
CA ARG A 72 0.35 7.71 38.34
C ARG A 72 -0.85 8.53 38.81
N GLY A 73 -1.13 8.56 40.12
CA GLY A 73 -2.32 9.21 40.67
C GLY A 73 -3.63 8.50 40.31
N TRP A 74 -3.58 7.18 40.11
CA TRP A 74 -4.71 6.38 39.61
C TRP A 74 -5.42 5.56 40.70
N LEU A 75 -5.05 5.72 41.97
CA LEU A 75 -5.66 4.96 43.07
C LEU A 75 -7.17 5.22 43.19
N ASP A 76 -7.60 6.46 42.97
CA ASP A 76 -9.00 6.88 43.09
C ASP A 76 -9.74 6.96 41.75
N LEU A 77 -9.04 6.70 40.64
CA LEU A 77 -9.63 6.70 39.32
C LEU A 77 -10.29 5.35 39.00
N PRO A 78 -11.43 5.35 38.27
CA PRO A 78 -11.96 4.12 37.72
C PRO A 78 -11.00 3.59 36.65
N LEU A 79 -10.74 2.28 36.67
CA LEU A 79 -9.82 1.62 35.75
C LEU A 79 -10.54 0.61 34.85
N ALA A 80 -9.97 0.38 33.68
CA ALA A 80 -10.27 -0.73 32.79
C ALA A 80 -9.09 -1.71 32.81
N LEU A 81 -9.35 -2.95 33.23
CA LEU A 81 -8.39 -4.05 33.20
C LEU A 81 -8.82 -5.05 32.14
N ARG A 82 -7.98 -5.28 31.12
CA ARG A 82 -8.30 -6.11 29.96
C ARG A 82 -7.31 -7.25 29.80
N SER A 83 -7.83 -8.46 29.62
CA SER A 83 -7.04 -9.64 29.26
C SER A 83 -6.31 -9.44 27.93
N SER A 84 -5.03 -9.82 27.88
CA SER A 84 -4.20 -9.76 26.68
C SER A 84 -3.37 -11.04 26.59
N SER A 85 -3.85 -12.04 25.84
CA SER A 85 -3.10 -13.31 25.74
C SER A 85 -2.04 -13.24 24.63
N PRO A 86 -0.83 -13.79 24.84
CA PRO A 86 0.16 -13.97 23.77
C PRO A 86 -0.34 -14.86 22.62
N GLN A 87 -1.29 -15.74 22.90
CA GLN A 87 -1.84 -16.69 21.94
C GLN A 87 -3.05 -16.12 21.17
N GLU A 88 -3.55 -14.95 21.59
CA GLU A 88 -4.71 -14.25 21.00
C GLU A 88 -4.45 -13.66 19.61
N ASP A 89 -3.18 -13.44 19.26
CA ASP A 89 -2.74 -12.78 18.02
C ASP A 89 -1.88 -13.72 17.13
N ALA A 90 -1.92 -15.04 17.36
CA ALA A 90 -1.39 -15.98 16.38
C ALA A 90 -2.17 -15.80 15.06
N ARG A 91 -1.47 -15.79 13.92
CA ARG A 91 -1.96 -15.40 12.57
C ARG A 91 -3.25 -16.09 12.08
N THR A 92 -3.76 -17.08 12.82
CA THR A 92 -4.87 -17.96 12.48
C THR A 92 -5.99 -17.99 13.54
N ALA A 93 -5.88 -17.27 14.66
CA ALA A 93 -6.83 -17.35 15.77
C ALA A 93 -7.05 -16.01 16.47
N SER A 94 -8.29 -15.71 16.85
CA SER A 94 -8.65 -14.55 17.70
C SER A 94 -9.50 -15.04 18.87
N PHE A 95 -9.11 -14.78 20.12
CA PHE A 95 -9.86 -15.20 21.31
C PHE A 95 -10.99 -14.21 21.66
N ALA A 96 -11.58 -13.57 20.65
CA ALA A 96 -12.58 -12.52 20.82
C ALA A 96 -13.76 -13.00 21.70
N GLY A 97 -14.01 -12.25 22.77
CA GLY A 97 -15.13 -12.51 23.69
C GLY A 97 -14.94 -13.70 24.62
N ILE A 98 -13.76 -14.33 24.66
CA ILE A 98 -13.49 -15.52 25.48
C ILE A 98 -12.93 -15.17 26.86
N HIS A 99 -12.01 -14.20 26.90
CA HIS A 99 -11.35 -13.79 28.14
C HIS A 99 -12.01 -12.57 28.76
N LEU A 100 -11.92 -12.48 30.09
CA LEU A 100 -12.59 -11.45 30.87
C LEU A 100 -11.96 -10.07 30.66
N SER A 101 -12.79 -9.03 30.69
CA SER A 101 -12.39 -7.64 30.89
C SER A 101 -13.20 -7.07 32.04
N CYS A 102 -12.57 -6.30 32.92
CA CYS A 102 -13.19 -5.69 34.08
C CYS A 102 -13.16 -4.17 33.92
N LEU A 103 -14.32 -3.52 33.84
CA LEU A 103 -14.44 -2.06 33.72
C LEU A 103 -14.87 -1.42 35.04
N ASN A 104 -14.53 -0.13 35.19
CA ASN A 104 -14.84 0.69 36.36
C ASN A 104 -14.35 0.04 37.66
N VAL A 105 -13.14 -0.51 37.63
CA VAL A 105 -12.45 -1.07 38.80
C VAL A 105 -11.88 0.08 39.62
N ARG A 106 -12.23 0.17 40.90
CA ARG A 106 -11.89 1.32 41.76
C ARG A 106 -11.06 0.87 42.95
N GLY A 107 -9.89 1.49 43.14
CA GLY A 107 -8.96 1.18 44.23
C GLY A 107 -8.05 -0.02 43.94
N ALA A 108 -6.91 -0.04 44.64
CA ALA A 108 -5.85 -1.04 44.42
C ALA A 108 -6.30 -2.47 44.76
N ALA A 109 -7.07 -2.67 45.83
CA ALA A 109 -7.56 -4.00 46.22
C ALA A 109 -8.46 -4.60 45.12
N ALA A 110 -9.40 -3.82 44.60
CA ALA A 110 -10.26 -4.26 43.50
C ALA A 110 -9.47 -4.50 42.20
N ALA A 111 -8.39 -3.75 41.96
CA ALA A 111 -7.49 -3.99 40.83
C ALA A 111 -6.78 -5.35 40.94
N VAL A 112 -6.28 -5.70 42.13
CA VAL A 112 -5.67 -7.02 42.39
C VAL A 112 -6.69 -8.14 42.19
N ASP A 113 -7.91 -7.97 42.70
CA ASP A 113 -8.99 -8.95 42.49
C ASP A 113 -9.40 -9.09 41.03
N ALA A 114 -9.45 -7.98 40.29
CA ALA A 114 -9.73 -8.01 38.85
C ALA A 114 -8.63 -8.73 38.07
N VAL A 115 -7.36 -8.53 38.40
CA VAL A 115 -6.24 -9.30 37.82
C VAL A 115 -6.41 -10.80 38.06
N ARG A 116 -6.75 -11.17 39.31
CA ARG A 116 -7.02 -12.58 39.68
C ARG A 116 -8.12 -13.18 38.80
N HIS A 117 -9.26 -12.51 38.68
CA HIS A 117 -10.39 -12.98 37.86
C HIS A 117 -10.03 -13.07 36.37
N ILE A 118 -9.26 -12.11 35.85
CA ILE A 118 -8.80 -12.13 34.46
C ILE A 118 -7.91 -13.35 34.20
N TRP A 119 -6.98 -13.67 35.10
CA TRP A 119 -6.16 -14.87 34.98
C TRP A 119 -6.96 -16.16 35.12
N ASP A 120 -7.92 -16.21 36.05
CA ASP A 120 -8.82 -17.36 36.19
C ASP A 120 -9.66 -17.59 34.92
N SER A 121 -10.00 -16.53 34.18
CA SER A 121 -10.76 -16.64 32.93
C SER A 121 -10.04 -17.40 31.81
N ALA A 122 -8.71 -17.55 31.89
CA ALA A 122 -7.95 -18.40 30.97
C ALA A 122 -8.26 -19.90 31.13
N TRP A 123 -8.91 -20.27 32.23
CA TRP A 123 -9.30 -21.63 32.61
C TRP A 123 -10.81 -21.85 32.61
N SER A 124 -11.57 -20.94 31.99
CA SER A 124 -13.00 -21.13 31.80
C SER A 124 -13.29 -22.28 30.81
N PRO A 125 -14.44 -22.96 30.93
CA PRO A 125 -14.85 -23.99 29.96
C PRO A 125 -14.86 -23.48 28.51
N GLN A 126 -15.21 -22.20 28.30
CA GLN A 126 -15.18 -21.56 27.00
C GLN A 126 -13.75 -21.42 26.46
N ALA A 127 -12.80 -21.02 27.31
CA ALA A 127 -11.39 -20.94 26.94
C ALA A 127 -10.81 -22.32 26.62
N ASP A 128 -11.17 -23.36 27.39
CA ASP A 128 -10.75 -24.74 27.13
C ASP A 128 -11.25 -25.25 25.77
N ALA A 129 -12.55 -25.13 25.51
CA ALA A 129 -13.16 -25.58 24.26
C ALA A 129 -12.52 -24.88 23.04
N TYR A 130 -12.24 -23.59 23.16
CA TYR A 130 -11.61 -22.83 22.07
C TYR A 130 -10.16 -23.26 21.81
N ARG A 131 -9.37 -23.49 22.86
CA ARG A 131 -7.99 -24.00 22.72
C ARG A 131 -7.95 -25.38 22.08
N GLN A 132 -8.84 -26.28 22.49
CA GLN A 132 -8.96 -27.62 21.90
C GLN A 132 -9.27 -27.52 20.41
N ARG A 133 -10.20 -26.64 20.01
CA ARG A 133 -10.51 -26.39 18.60
C ARG A 133 -9.31 -25.90 17.79
N LEU A 134 -8.42 -25.13 18.40
CA LEU A 134 -7.19 -24.63 17.78
C LEU A 134 -6.01 -25.60 17.84
N GLY A 135 -6.16 -26.76 18.48
CA GLY A 135 -5.07 -27.72 18.68
C GLY A 135 -3.95 -27.22 19.59
N LEU A 136 -4.22 -26.24 20.46
CA LEU A 136 -3.23 -25.69 21.38
C LEU A 136 -3.04 -26.64 22.58
N GLN A 137 -1.90 -27.35 22.61
CA GLN A 137 -1.62 -28.39 23.62
C GLN A 137 -0.80 -27.92 24.83
N ALA A 138 -0.36 -26.67 24.87
CA ALA A 138 0.43 -26.17 26.00
C ALA A 138 -0.40 -26.15 27.30
N GLU A 139 0.15 -26.70 28.39
CA GLU A 139 -0.46 -26.62 29.73
C GLU A 139 -0.42 -25.20 30.30
N GLU A 140 0.60 -24.44 29.93
CA GLU A 140 0.78 -23.05 30.36
C GLU A 140 -0.15 -22.09 29.60
N ARG A 141 -0.75 -21.17 30.37
CA ARG A 141 -1.73 -20.20 29.87
C ARG A 141 -1.32 -18.78 30.27
N PRO A 142 -0.20 -18.27 29.71
CA PRO A 142 0.24 -16.91 30.00
C PRO A 142 -0.83 -15.90 29.59
N MET A 143 -1.06 -14.93 30.46
CA MET A 143 -2.03 -13.86 30.28
C MET A 143 -1.45 -12.55 30.80
N ALA A 144 -1.19 -11.62 29.89
CA ALA A 144 -0.91 -10.25 30.26
C ALA A 144 -2.23 -9.52 30.60
N VAL A 145 -2.14 -8.44 31.38
CA VAL A 145 -3.30 -7.60 31.71
C VAL A 145 -2.98 -6.16 31.38
N VAL A 146 -3.75 -5.57 30.47
CA VAL A 146 -3.69 -4.15 30.15
C VAL A 146 -4.45 -3.38 31.23
N VAL A 147 -3.81 -2.36 31.81
CA VAL A 147 -4.39 -1.49 32.83
C VAL A 147 -4.40 -0.06 32.31
N MET A 148 -5.59 0.54 32.22
CA MET A 148 -5.79 1.92 31.75
C MET A 148 -6.84 2.62 32.63
N PRO A 149 -6.81 3.96 32.75
CA PRO A 149 -7.96 4.70 33.24
C PRO A 149 -9.20 4.42 32.38
N LEU A 150 -10.35 4.30 33.02
CA LEU A 150 -11.63 4.22 32.33
C LEU A 150 -12.01 5.64 31.86
N LEU A 151 -11.96 5.85 30.54
CA LEU A 151 -12.35 7.12 29.94
C LEU A 151 -13.83 7.44 30.22
N PRO A 152 -14.21 8.70 30.42
CA PRO A 152 -15.59 9.13 30.64
C PRO A 152 -16.39 9.11 29.32
N ALA A 153 -16.67 7.92 28.81
CA ALA A 153 -17.27 7.72 27.49
C ALA A 153 -18.65 8.38 27.37
N THR A 154 -18.76 9.37 26.47
CA THR A 154 -20.05 9.89 26.00
C THR A 154 -20.66 8.92 24.98
N SER A 155 -19.81 8.37 24.11
CA SER A 155 -20.12 7.31 23.16
C SER A 155 -18.90 6.43 22.94
N SER A 156 -19.14 5.23 22.42
CA SER A 156 -18.09 4.28 22.08
C SER A 156 -18.58 3.30 21.03
N GLY A 157 -17.67 2.51 20.48
CA GLY A 157 -18.05 1.47 19.56
C GLY A 157 -16.87 0.79 18.88
N ILE A 158 -17.15 0.30 17.68
CA ILE A 158 -16.22 -0.49 16.87
C ILE A 158 -16.09 0.14 15.50
N ALA A 159 -14.88 0.18 14.94
CA ALA A 159 -14.62 0.56 13.56
C ALA A 159 -13.86 -0.56 12.86
N PHE A 160 -14.48 -1.14 11.83
CA PHE A 160 -13.81 -2.03 10.88
C PHE A 160 -13.26 -1.20 9.72
N THR A 161 -11.96 -1.24 9.48
CA THR A 161 -11.33 -0.59 8.31
C THR A 161 -11.53 -1.38 7.01
N CYS A 162 -12.55 -2.25 6.98
CA CYS A 162 -13.05 -3.02 5.85
C CYS A 162 -14.57 -3.24 6.04
N ASP A 163 -15.22 -3.79 5.02
CA ASP A 163 -16.49 -4.52 5.17
C ASP A 163 -16.17 -6.01 5.40
N PRO A 164 -16.25 -6.53 6.64
CA PRO A 164 -15.90 -7.93 6.93
C PRO A 164 -16.86 -8.94 6.29
N LEU A 165 -18.13 -8.56 6.09
CA LEU A 165 -19.17 -9.43 5.54
C LEU A 165 -19.08 -9.51 4.00
N GLY A 166 -18.87 -8.37 3.35
CA GLY A 166 -18.73 -8.29 1.89
C GLY A 166 -17.32 -8.56 1.39
N GLY A 167 -16.31 -8.49 2.26
CA GLY A 167 -14.91 -8.72 1.90
C GLY A 167 -14.22 -7.52 1.27
N ARG A 168 -14.81 -6.33 1.39
CA ARG A 168 -14.35 -5.13 0.69
C ARG A 168 -13.41 -4.29 1.54
N LEU A 169 -12.19 -4.08 1.03
CA LEU A 169 -11.16 -3.27 1.69
C LEU A 169 -11.29 -1.77 1.39
N ASP A 170 -12.10 -1.39 0.40
CA ASP A 170 -12.40 0.01 0.06
C ASP A 170 -13.67 0.52 0.76
N ARG A 171 -14.07 -0.16 1.84
CA ARG A 171 -15.21 0.18 2.71
C ARG A 171 -14.74 0.24 4.15
N MET A 172 -15.40 1.06 4.95
CA MET A 172 -15.22 1.10 6.39
C MET A 172 -16.59 1.08 7.04
N VAL A 173 -16.74 0.34 8.12
CA VAL A 173 -18.00 0.20 8.86
C VAL A 173 -17.75 0.61 10.30
N ILE A 174 -18.45 1.65 10.75
CA ILE A 174 -18.39 2.14 12.12
C ILE A 174 -19.71 1.83 12.80
N HIS A 175 -19.64 1.16 13.94
CA HIS A 175 -20.75 0.94 14.85
C HIS A 175 -20.58 1.85 16.06
N ALA A 176 -21.65 2.52 16.50
CA ALA A 176 -21.61 3.47 17.61
C ALA A 176 -22.80 3.29 18.56
N ASN A 177 -22.53 3.37 19.88
CA ASN A 177 -23.57 3.43 20.91
C ASN A 177 -23.24 4.51 21.96
N TRP A 178 -24.25 4.91 22.73
CA TRP A 178 -24.06 5.79 23.88
C TRP A 178 -23.35 5.06 25.03
N GLY A 179 -22.55 5.79 25.83
CA GLY A 179 -21.88 5.25 27.01
C GLY A 179 -20.74 4.27 26.68
N LEU A 180 -20.56 3.26 27.53
CA LEU A 180 -19.50 2.25 27.44
C LEU A 180 -19.79 1.17 26.38
N GLY A 181 -18.72 0.67 25.76
CA GLY A 181 -18.81 -0.20 24.57
C GLY A 181 -19.26 -1.64 24.85
N GLU A 182 -19.33 -2.06 26.12
CA GLU A 182 -19.71 -3.44 26.50
C GLU A 182 -21.06 -3.86 25.91
N SER A 183 -22.05 -2.96 25.90
CA SER A 183 -23.39 -3.23 25.36
C SER A 183 -23.38 -3.56 23.86
N LEU A 184 -22.49 -2.95 23.09
CA LEU A 184 -22.36 -3.18 21.64
C LEU A 184 -21.59 -4.47 21.37
N VAL A 185 -20.46 -4.68 22.07
CA VAL A 185 -19.62 -5.88 21.93
C VAL A 185 -20.38 -7.14 22.35
N GLY A 186 -21.20 -7.05 23.40
CA GLY A 186 -22.02 -8.16 23.90
C GLY A 186 -23.30 -8.43 23.11
N GLY A 187 -23.59 -7.66 22.05
CA GLY A 187 -24.83 -7.79 21.27
C GLY A 187 -26.12 -7.42 22.05
N GLN A 188 -25.98 -6.65 23.13
CA GLN A 188 -27.08 -6.29 24.04
C GLN A 188 -27.78 -4.99 23.64
N ALA A 189 -27.24 -4.25 22.65
CA ALA A 189 -27.81 -3.01 22.13
C ALA A 189 -27.64 -2.87 20.61
N GLU A 190 -28.68 -2.37 19.94
CA GLU A 190 -28.60 -1.97 18.52
C GLU A 190 -28.12 -0.51 18.40
N GLY A 191 -26.83 -0.35 18.08
CA GLY A 191 -26.18 0.93 17.82
C GLY A 191 -26.43 1.49 16.41
N ASP A 192 -25.91 2.69 16.17
CA ASP A 192 -25.86 3.31 14.84
C ASP A 192 -24.79 2.65 13.97
N GLU A 193 -25.01 2.65 12.66
CA GLU A 193 -24.04 2.17 11.66
C GLU A 193 -23.75 3.25 10.63
N TYR A 194 -22.46 3.46 10.37
CA TYR A 194 -21.94 4.38 9.37
C TYR A 194 -21.07 3.59 8.40
N HIS A 195 -21.47 3.57 7.13
CA HIS A 195 -20.72 2.92 6.06
C HIS A 195 -20.02 3.98 5.23
N LEU A 196 -18.69 3.92 5.18
CA LEU A 196 -17.87 4.81 4.39
C LEU A 196 -17.24 4.08 3.21
N HIS A 197 -16.87 4.82 2.18
CA HIS A 197 -16.14 4.35 1.02
C HIS A 197 -14.85 5.16 0.82
N ALA A 198 -13.75 4.48 0.51
CA ALA A 198 -12.50 5.13 0.17
C ALA A 198 -12.56 5.76 -1.23
N ASP A 199 -12.32 7.06 -1.34
CA ASP A 199 -11.99 7.73 -2.58
C ASP A 199 -10.47 7.88 -2.68
N ALA A 200 -9.83 6.97 -3.41
CA ALA A 200 -8.39 6.96 -3.61
C ALA A 200 -7.88 8.18 -4.40
N ARG A 201 -8.74 8.92 -5.14
CA ARG A 201 -8.34 10.13 -5.86
C ARG A 201 -8.27 11.34 -4.94
N GLN A 202 -9.11 11.38 -3.91
CA GLN A 202 -9.18 12.46 -2.92
C GLN A 202 -8.46 12.11 -1.62
N LEU A 203 -7.96 10.87 -1.49
CA LEU A 203 -7.35 10.33 -0.27
C LEU A 203 -8.29 10.49 0.95
N ALA A 204 -9.59 10.27 0.72
CA ALA A 204 -10.65 10.55 1.69
C ALA A 204 -11.56 9.35 1.90
N TRP A 205 -12.22 9.31 3.06
CA TRP A 205 -13.32 8.38 3.35
C TRP A 205 -14.63 9.15 3.32
N LEU A 206 -15.55 8.75 2.44
CA LEU A 206 -16.81 9.43 2.23
C LEU A 206 -17.96 8.62 2.83
N LEU A 207 -18.81 9.25 3.65
CA LEU A 207 -20.01 8.63 4.19
C LEU A 207 -20.98 8.24 3.05
N ALA A 208 -21.23 6.95 2.89
CA ALA A 208 -22.07 6.40 1.83
C ALA A 208 -23.48 6.04 2.33
N ARG A 209 -23.60 5.56 3.57
CA ARG A 209 -24.88 5.19 4.18
C ARG A 209 -24.81 5.33 5.70
N GLN A 210 -25.88 5.81 6.30
CA GLN A 210 -26.07 5.85 7.75
C GLN A 210 -27.35 5.09 8.12
N ARG A 211 -27.31 4.31 9.19
CA ARG A 211 -28.46 3.64 9.80
C ARG A 211 -28.51 3.98 11.28
N ILE A 212 -29.62 4.55 11.73
CA ILE A 212 -29.84 4.88 13.14
C ILE A 212 -30.39 3.64 13.84
N GLY A 213 -29.70 3.18 14.89
CA GLY A 213 -30.11 2.06 15.73
C GLY A 213 -31.11 2.48 16.80
N ALA A 214 -31.76 1.48 17.42
CA ALA A 214 -32.78 1.73 18.44
C ALA A 214 -32.21 2.34 19.74
N LYS A 215 -30.96 2.02 20.11
CA LYS A 215 -30.20 2.61 21.23
C LYS A 215 -30.98 2.79 22.53
N ARG A 216 -31.90 1.86 22.84
CA ARG A 216 -32.77 1.94 24.03
C ARG A 216 -32.00 1.80 25.33
N ARG A 217 -30.84 1.14 25.30
CA ARG A 217 -30.01 0.88 26.48
C ARG A 217 -28.56 1.23 26.20
N ALA A 218 -27.88 1.68 27.26
CA ALA A 218 -26.46 1.98 27.25
C ALA A 218 -25.81 1.47 28.53
N THR A 219 -24.56 1.01 28.43
CA THR A 219 -23.79 0.62 29.61
C THR A 219 -23.15 1.85 30.23
N LEU A 220 -23.30 2.00 31.54
CA LEU A 220 -22.78 3.14 32.32
C LEU A 220 -21.95 2.63 33.50
N PRO A 221 -20.92 3.39 33.95
CA PRO A 221 -20.23 3.09 35.19
C PRO A 221 -21.18 3.14 36.40
N ALA A 222 -21.13 2.15 37.28
CA ALA A 222 -21.86 2.15 38.54
C ALA A 222 -21.07 2.92 39.64
N ALA A 223 -21.78 3.51 40.61
CA ALA A 223 -21.14 4.33 41.66
C ALA A 223 -20.16 3.53 42.55
N GLY A 224 -20.48 2.26 42.84
CA GLY A 224 -19.66 1.37 43.68
C GLY A 224 -18.58 0.57 42.94
N GLY A 225 -18.32 0.86 41.66
CA GLY A 225 -17.48 0.03 40.80
C GLY A 225 -18.29 -0.94 39.93
N GLY A 226 -17.68 -1.43 38.84
CA GLY A 226 -18.37 -2.23 37.82
C GLY A 226 -19.31 -1.42 36.93
N THR A 227 -20.09 -2.09 36.10
CA THR A 227 -20.96 -1.43 35.10
C THR A 227 -22.41 -1.88 35.21
N GLN A 228 -23.33 -1.04 34.73
CA GLN A 228 -24.76 -1.33 34.72
C GLN A 228 -25.39 -0.91 33.40
N LEU A 229 -26.39 -1.66 32.96
CA LEU A 229 -27.16 -1.35 31.76
C LEU A 229 -28.33 -0.43 32.15
N GLY A 230 -28.34 0.79 31.60
CA GLY A 230 -29.39 1.78 31.85
C GLY A 230 -30.24 2.06 30.63
N GLU A 231 -31.54 2.27 30.84
CA GLU A 231 -32.48 2.74 29.80
C GLU A 231 -32.12 4.18 29.37
N GLN A 232 -32.23 4.46 28.08
CA GLN A 232 -32.06 5.77 27.49
C GLN A 232 -33.42 6.43 27.27
N SER A 233 -33.47 7.77 27.36
CA SER A 233 -34.69 8.49 26.97
C SER A 233 -34.97 8.29 25.48
N ALA A 234 -36.24 8.22 25.11
CA ALA A 234 -36.64 8.06 23.71
C ALA A 234 -36.06 9.17 22.80
N ALA A 235 -35.97 10.40 23.32
CA ALA A 235 -35.37 11.53 22.62
C ALA A 235 -33.87 11.31 22.32
N ARG A 236 -33.08 10.81 23.29
CA ARG A 236 -31.66 10.54 23.10
C ARG A 236 -31.42 9.30 22.23
N ALA A 237 -32.26 8.28 22.37
CA ALA A 237 -32.20 7.06 21.57
C ALA A 237 -32.45 7.32 20.08
N ALA A 238 -33.30 8.28 19.73
CA ALA A 238 -33.59 8.65 18.35
C ALA A 238 -32.50 9.50 17.67
N GLN A 239 -31.58 10.09 18.44
CA GLN A 239 -30.51 10.93 17.90
C GLN A 239 -29.38 10.08 17.30
N PRO A 240 -28.67 10.59 16.28
CA PRO A 240 -27.42 10.00 15.84
C PRO A 240 -26.36 10.13 16.95
N VAL A 241 -25.59 9.06 17.17
CA VAL A 241 -24.51 9.03 18.19
C VAL A 241 -23.37 9.97 17.81
N LEU A 242 -23.03 10.00 16.52
CA LEU A 242 -21.97 10.81 15.95
C LEU A 242 -22.54 11.83 14.97
N THR A 243 -22.02 13.06 15.05
CA THR A 243 -22.20 14.10 14.02
C THR A 243 -21.38 13.76 12.76
N PRO A 244 -21.68 14.36 11.60
CA PRO A 244 -20.89 14.13 10.39
C PRO A 244 -19.39 14.42 10.57
N ALA A 245 -19.04 15.52 11.24
CA ALA A 245 -17.64 15.86 11.51
C ALA A 245 -16.94 14.83 12.42
N GLN A 246 -17.66 14.28 13.39
CA GLN A 246 -17.16 13.20 14.24
C GLN A 246 -16.97 11.89 13.48
N VAL A 247 -17.85 11.59 12.52
CA VAL A 247 -17.69 10.42 11.63
C VAL A 247 -16.42 10.56 10.79
N ASP A 248 -16.17 11.74 10.21
CA ASP A 248 -14.96 12.00 9.43
C ASP A 248 -13.69 11.92 10.29
N ALA A 249 -13.71 12.50 11.49
CA ALA A 249 -12.59 12.45 12.43
C ALA A 249 -12.28 11.02 12.88
N LEU A 250 -13.30 10.24 13.24
CA LEU A 250 -13.13 8.84 13.64
C LEU A 250 -12.69 7.96 12.47
N ALA A 251 -13.18 8.19 11.25
CA ALA A 251 -12.75 7.47 10.06
C ALA A 251 -11.28 7.74 9.73
N ALA A 252 -10.83 8.99 9.86
CA ALA A 252 -9.42 9.36 9.73
C ALA A 252 -8.57 8.65 10.79
N LEU A 253 -8.97 8.72 12.07
CA LEU A 253 -8.27 8.05 13.16
C LEU A 253 -8.20 6.53 12.96
N ALA A 254 -9.30 5.88 12.56
CA ALA A 254 -9.35 4.44 12.32
C ALA A 254 -8.42 4.02 11.16
N ARG A 255 -8.42 4.79 10.06
CA ARG A 255 -7.46 4.61 8.96
C ARG A 255 -6.03 4.75 9.48
N ASP A 256 -5.72 5.83 10.18
CA ASP A 256 -4.36 6.15 10.62
C ASP A 256 -3.84 5.09 11.60
N ALA A 257 -4.67 4.63 12.54
CA ALA A 257 -4.36 3.53 13.44
C ALA A 257 -4.04 2.23 12.67
N ALA A 258 -4.88 1.84 11.71
CA ALA A 258 -4.64 0.64 10.90
C ALA A 258 -3.36 0.74 10.07
N ARG A 259 -3.10 1.91 9.46
CA ARG A 259 -1.91 2.15 8.64
C ARG A 259 -0.61 2.23 9.45
N ALA A 260 -0.67 2.83 10.64
CA ALA A 260 0.43 2.85 11.59
C ALA A 260 0.82 1.42 12.01
N LEU A 261 -0.18 0.56 12.24
CA LEU A 261 0.06 -0.84 12.58
C LEU A 261 0.51 -1.68 11.38
N ASP A 262 -0.04 -1.44 10.18
CA ASP A 262 0.34 -2.12 8.94
C ASP A 262 -0.08 -1.32 7.67
N TYR A 263 0.86 -0.55 7.12
CA TYR A 263 0.63 0.25 5.90
C TYR A 263 0.42 -0.59 4.63
N SER A 264 0.61 -1.92 4.69
CA SER A 264 0.37 -2.82 3.55
C SER A 264 -1.10 -2.89 3.13
N GLY A 265 -2.00 -2.40 3.98
CA GLY A 265 -3.44 -2.40 3.79
C GLY A 265 -4.13 -3.60 4.43
N ALA A 266 -3.58 -4.14 5.52
CA ALA A 266 -4.28 -5.14 6.32
C ALA A 266 -5.48 -4.48 7.05
N PRO A 267 -6.66 -5.12 7.04
CA PRO A 267 -7.83 -4.60 7.74
C PRO A 267 -7.74 -4.80 9.26
N TYR A 268 -8.24 -3.82 10.02
CA TYR A 268 -8.32 -3.86 11.47
C TYR A 268 -9.76 -3.67 11.99
N ASP A 269 -10.04 -4.36 13.09
CA ASP A 269 -11.14 -4.18 14.02
C ASP A 269 -10.63 -3.32 15.19
N LEU A 270 -11.16 -2.10 15.32
CA LEU A 270 -10.73 -1.11 16.30
C LEU A 270 -11.86 -0.79 17.28
N GLU A 271 -11.60 -0.93 18.58
CA GLU A 271 -12.51 -0.39 19.60
C GLU A 271 -12.12 1.05 19.91
N TRP A 272 -13.12 1.93 19.97
CA TRP A 272 -12.91 3.36 20.18
C TRP A 272 -13.85 3.92 21.25
N VAL A 273 -13.43 5.02 21.87
CA VAL A 273 -14.21 5.80 22.85
C VAL A 273 -14.14 7.28 22.49
N HIS A 274 -15.26 7.99 22.61
CA HIS A 274 -15.34 9.43 22.57
C HIS A 274 -15.65 9.95 23.98
N ASP A 275 -14.74 10.70 24.58
CA ASP A 275 -14.88 11.22 25.95
C ASP A 275 -15.71 12.52 26.03
N GLY A 276 -16.17 13.02 24.89
CA GLY A 276 -16.89 14.29 24.77
C GLY A 276 -16.06 15.37 24.06
N GLN A 277 -14.75 15.19 23.97
CA GLN A 277 -13.81 16.07 23.30
C GLN A 277 -13.04 15.34 22.20
N ASP A 278 -12.40 14.23 22.56
CA ASP A 278 -11.47 13.50 21.70
C ASP A 278 -11.88 12.03 21.50
N PHE A 279 -11.38 11.45 20.41
CA PHE A 279 -11.47 10.02 20.14
C PHE A 279 -10.21 9.29 20.58
N TRP A 280 -10.39 8.13 21.19
CA TRP A 280 -9.33 7.27 21.69
C TRP A 280 -9.50 5.85 21.15
N ILE A 281 -8.41 5.25 20.67
CA ILE A 281 -8.37 3.82 20.35
C ILE A 281 -8.03 3.05 21.63
N VAL A 282 -8.95 2.20 22.07
CA VAL A 282 -8.80 1.40 23.30
C VAL A 282 -8.44 -0.06 23.01
N GLN A 283 -8.53 -0.48 21.75
CA GLN A 283 -8.08 -1.78 21.26
C GLN A 283 -7.92 -1.78 19.74
N ALA A 284 -6.97 -2.56 19.23
CA ALA A 284 -6.82 -2.82 17.80
C ALA A 284 -6.50 -4.29 17.55
N ARG A 285 -7.22 -4.92 16.61
CA ARG A 285 -7.04 -6.33 16.21
C ARG A 285 -7.06 -6.48 14.70
N PRO A 286 -6.16 -7.27 14.09
CA PRO A 286 -6.29 -7.61 12.67
C PRO A 286 -7.58 -8.39 12.39
N VAL A 287 -8.27 -8.07 11.29
CA VAL A 287 -9.43 -8.86 10.84
C VAL A 287 -8.92 -10.14 10.19
N THR A 288 -9.13 -11.28 10.85
CA THR A 288 -8.65 -12.60 10.41
C THR A 288 -9.68 -13.41 9.62
N ALA A 289 -10.97 -13.13 9.81
CA ALA A 289 -12.08 -13.74 9.08
C ALA A 289 -12.78 -12.68 8.24
N MET A 290 -12.69 -12.81 6.92
CA MET A 290 -13.30 -11.88 5.97
C MET A 290 -13.79 -12.67 4.76
N ALA A 291 -14.95 -12.29 4.22
CA ALA A 291 -15.45 -12.88 2.98
C ALA A 291 -14.50 -12.59 1.81
N ARG A 292 -14.47 -13.48 0.82
CA ARG A 292 -13.68 -13.28 -0.39
C ARG A 292 -14.46 -12.44 -1.40
N HIS A 293 -14.03 -11.20 -1.60
CA HIS A 293 -14.60 -10.31 -2.62
C HIS A 293 -13.92 -10.51 -3.99
N THR A 294 -14.50 -11.35 -4.83
CA THR A 294 -14.02 -11.61 -6.19
C THR A 294 -15.18 -11.89 -7.16
N TYR A 295 -14.87 -12.04 -8.45
CA TYR A 295 -15.86 -12.36 -9.48
C TYR A 295 -16.52 -13.73 -9.21
N PRO A 296 -17.82 -13.89 -9.53
CA PRO A 296 -18.53 -15.15 -9.28
C PRO A 296 -17.83 -16.40 -9.83
N GLY A 297 -17.25 -16.32 -11.04
CA GLY A 297 -16.56 -17.47 -11.65
C GLY A 297 -15.18 -17.79 -11.04
N LEU A 298 -14.67 -16.94 -10.15
CA LEU A 298 -13.45 -17.18 -9.39
C LEU A 298 -13.71 -17.71 -7.97
N GLN A 299 -14.95 -17.67 -7.48
CA GLN A 299 -15.24 -17.96 -6.07
C GLN A 299 -14.83 -19.38 -5.65
N SER A 300 -14.98 -20.36 -6.54
CA SER A 300 -14.60 -21.76 -6.30
C SER A 300 -13.12 -22.09 -6.59
N GLN A 301 -12.34 -21.11 -7.03
CA GLN A 301 -10.94 -21.30 -7.47
C GLN A 301 -9.98 -20.53 -6.55
N PRO A 302 -8.72 -20.97 -6.36
CA PRO A 302 -7.74 -20.19 -5.61
C PRO A 302 -7.45 -18.83 -6.27
N SER A 303 -6.92 -17.88 -5.48
CA SER A 303 -6.32 -16.64 -5.99
C SER A 303 -4.82 -16.83 -6.17
N TYR A 304 -4.35 -16.63 -7.40
CA TYR A 304 -2.93 -16.64 -7.76
C TYR A 304 -2.37 -15.22 -7.70
N TRP A 305 -1.47 -14.98 -6.76
CA TRP A 305 -0.74 -13.71 -6.65
C TRP A 305 0.66 -13.87 -7.27
N SER A 306 0.97 -13.04 -8.25
CA SER A 306 2.20 -13.15 -9.03
C SER A 306 3.10 -11.93 -8.93
N ARG A 307 4.41 -12.17 -8.92
CA ARG A 307 5.47 -11.17 -9.17
C ARG A 307 6.16 -11.34 -10.51
N GLY A 308 5.54 -12.05 -11.47
CA GLY A 308 6.11 -12.29 -12.79
C GLY A 308 6.70 -11.02 -13.41
N ASN A 309 5.90 -9.96 -13.50
CA ASN A 309 6.34 -8.63 -13.94
C ASN A 309 7.07 -7.84 -12.85
N THR A 310 6.48 -7.77 -11.66
CA THR A 310 6.91 -6.82 -10.61
C THR A 310 8.24 -7.20 -9.99
N ARG A 311 8.72 -8.44 -10.09
CA ARG A 311 10.07 -8.81 -9.63
C ARG A 311 11.18 -8.13 -10.43
N GLU A 312 10.92 -7.75 -11.68
CA GLU A 312 11.89 -7.10 -12.55
C GLU A 312 11.75 -5.58 -12.49
N VAL A 313 10.51 -5.08 -12.46
CA VAL A 313 10.22 -3.64 -12.45
C VAL A 313 10.27 -3.04 -11.04
N LEU A 314 9.85 -3.80 -10.02
CA LEU A 314 9.81 -3.43 -8.60
C LEU A 314 10.49 -4.51 -7.73
N PRO A 315 11.82 -4.71 -7.90
CA PRO A 315 12.57 -5.78 -7.26
C PRO A 315 12.85 -5.55 -5.77
N LEU A 316 12.55 -4.38 -5.20
CA LEU A 316 12.82 -4.00 -3.81
C LEU A 316 11.52 -3.81 -3.01
N PRO A 317 11.57 -3.90 -1.67
CA PRO A 317 10.46 -3.47 -0.83
C PRO A 317 10.05 -2.02 -1.12
N MET A 318 8.75 -1.73 -1.05
CA MET A 318 8.20 -0.38 -1.19
C MET A 318 8.06 0.30 0.16
N SER A 319 8.30 1.61 0.20
CA SER A 319 7.97 2.43 1.35
C SER A 319 6.47 2.74 1.39
N ALA A 320 6.00 3.35 2.48
CA ALA A 320 4.57 3.67 2.65
C ALA A 320 4.07 4.65 1.59
N LEU A 321 4.79 5.75 1.35
CA LEU A 321 4.43 6.75 0.33
C LEU A 321 4.35 6.14 -1.08
N GLU A 322 5.31 5.27 -1.41
CA GLU A 322 5.38 4.64 -2.72
C GLU A 322 4.21 3.67 -2.93
N TRP A 323 3.79 2.95 -1.88
CA TRP A 323 2.68 2.02 -1.96
C TRP A 323 1.34 2.73 -2.21
N ASP A 324 1.11 3.88 -1.58
CA ASP A 324 -0.13 4.66 -1.75
C ASP A 324 -0.39 5.06 -3.20
N GLY A 325 0.61 5.71 -3.80
CA GLY A 325 0.54 6.08 -5.22
C GLY A 325 0.58 4.84 -6.12
N GLY A 326 1.49 3.90 -5.81
CA GLY A 326 1.77 2.74 -6.64
C GLY A 326 0.56 1.79 -6.79
N ARG A 327 -0.21 1.57 -5.73
CA ARG A 327 -1.40 0.72 -5.76
C ARG A 327 -2.45 1.27 -6.71
N LEU A 328 -2.78 2.56 -6.58
CA LEU A 328 -3.72 3.23 -7.48
C LEU A 328 -3.20 3.15 -8.92
N MET A 329 -1.95 3.53 -9.17
CA MET A 329 -1.36 3.47 -10.52
C MET A 329 -1.50 2.08 -11.15
N ALA A 330 -1.15 1.01 -10.41
CA ALA A 330 -1.26 -0.36 -10.89
C ALA A 330 -2.71 -0.73 -11.23
N GLU A 331 -3.68 -0.43 -10.34
CA GLU A 331 -5.10 -0.68 -10.58
C GLU A 331 -5.60 0.03 -11.84
N ARG A 332 -5.33 1.33 -11.98
CA ARG A 332 -5.80 2.13 -13.13
C ARG A 332 -5.15 1.67 -14.45
N MET A 333 -3.87 1.29 -14.44
CA MET A 333 -3.16 0.74 -15.60
C MET A 333 -3.76 -0.58 -16.07
N LEU A 334 -4.18 -1.43 -15.13
CA LEU A 334 -4.73 -2.76 -15.43
C LEU A 334 -6.20 -2.71 -15.88
N THR A 335 -7.01 -1.75 -15.43
CA THR A 335 -8.44 -1.73 -15.74
C THR A 335 -8.84 -0.82 -16.89
N ARG A 336 -8.12 0.30 -17.14
CA ARG A 336 -8.58 1.34 -18.08
C ARG A 336 -8.84 0.84 -19.49
N GLY A 337 -8.03 -0.09 -20.00
CA GLY A 337 -8.23 -0.69 -21.32
C GLY A 337 -9.56 -1.44 -21.43
N PHE A 338 -9.93 -2.20 -20.39
CA PHE A 338 -11.18 -2.95 -20.36
C PHE A 338 -12.40 -2.04 -20.16
N GLU A 339 -12.31 -1.06 -19.26
CA GLU A 339 -13.38 -0.08 -19.02
C GLU A 339 -13.75 0.68 -20.31
N LEU A 340 -12.77 0.98 -21.16
CA LEU A 340 -12.99 1.65 -22.44
C LEU A 340 -13.89 0.86 -23.40
N SER A 341 -13.84 -0.48 -23.32
CA SER A 341 -14.72 -1.40 -24.07
C SER A 341 -16.18 -1.35 -23.62
N GLY A 342 -16.46 -0.68 -22.50
CA GLY A 342 -17.74 -0.68 -21.80
C GLY A 342 -17.89 -1.82 -20.80
N TYR A 343 -16.80 -2.51 -20.45
CA TYR A 343 -16.77 -3.48 -19.37
C TYR A 343 -16.87 -2.77 -18.02
N ARG A 344 -17.67 -3.32 -17.10
CA ARG A 344 -17.76 -2.83 -15.72
C ARG A 344 -16.94 -3.77 -14.85
N THR A 345 -15.78 -3.32 -14.40
CA THR A 345 -14.99 -4.04 -13.41
C THR A 345 -15.74 -4.11 -12.09
N LEU A 346 -15.49 -5.18 -11.32
CA LEU A 346 -16.03 -5.34 -9.97
C LEU A 346 -15.44 -4.28 -9.03
N PRO A 347 -16.24 -3.33 -8.52
CA PRO A 347 -15.73 -2.30 -7.62
C PRO A 347 -15.17 -2.92 -6.33
N GLY A 348 -14.02 -2.40 -5.86
CA GLY A 348 -13.35 -2.90 -4.66
C GLY A 348 -12.62 -4.24 -4.84
N ALA A 349 -12.62 -4.83 -6.03
CA ALA A 349 -11.82 -6.03 -6.30
C ALA A 349 -10.32 -5.68 -6.26
N ARG A 350 -9.55 -6.44 -5.48
CA ARG A 350 -8.13 -6.18 -5.28
C ARG A 350 -7.31 -6.69 -6.46
N LEU A 351 -6.59 -5.81 -7.14
CA LEU A 351 -5.67 -6.16 -8.24
C LEU A 351 -4.21 -6.18 -7.82
N ALA A 352 -3.86 -5.40 -6.80
CA ALA A 352 -2.51 -5.31 -6.27
C ALA A 352 -2.51 -5.50 -4.75
N ALA A 353 -1.52 -6.22 -4.25
CA ALA A 353 -1.30 -6.46 -2.83
C ALA A 353 0.18 -6.36 -2.51
N MET A 354 0.50 -6.16 -1.24
CA MET A 354 1.85 -6.24 -0.74
C MET A 354 2.01 -7.49 0.12
N PHE A 355 3.05 -8.27 -0.15
CA PHE A 355 3.48 -9.36 0.70
C PHE A 355 4.98 -9.19 0.97
N ASP A 356 5.36 -9.14 2.25
CA ASP A 356 6.73 -8.95 2.72
C ASP A 356 7.39 -7.70 2.12
N GLY A 357 6.65 -6.59 2.05
CA GLY A 357 7.12 -5.32 1.47
C GLY A 357 7.04 -5.22 -0.05
N ARG A 358 6.63 -6.28 -0.76
CA ARG A 358 6.77 -6.38 -2.23
C ARG A 358 5.42 -6.43 -2.92
N VAL A 359 5.31 -5.83 -4.10
CA VAL A 359 4.06 -5.79 -4.88
C VAL A 359 3.82 -7.11 -5.60
N TYR A 360 2.64 -7.66 -5.40
CA TYR A 360 2.07 -8.77 -6.16
C TYR A 360 0.80 -8.31 -6.87
N LEU A 361 0.54 -8.89 -8.02
CA LEU A 361 -0.70 -8.69 -8.78
C LEU A 361 -1.59 -9.93 -8.68
N ASP A 362 -2.90 -9.75 -8.52
CA ASP A 362 -3.87 -10.87 -8.55
C ASP A 362 -4.04 -11.32 -10.00
N ALA A 363 -3.25 -12.32 -10.39
CA ALA A 363 -3.28 -12.87 -11.74
C ALA A 363 -4.62 -13.52 -12.05
N SER A 364 -5.33 -14.06 -11.05
CA SER A 364 -6.64 -14.68 -11.25
C SER A 364 -7.69 -13.65 -11.66
N VAL A 365 -7.75 -12.53 -10.94
CA VAL A 365 -8.65 -11.42 -11.27
C VAL A 365 -8.30 -10.83 -12.63
N ILE A 366 -7.01 -10.64 -12.95
CA ILE A 366 -6.59 -10.08 -14.24
C ILE A 366 -6.93 -11.01 -15.40
N GLN A 367 -6.66 -12.32 -15.28
CA GLN A 367 -7.05 -13.33 -16.27
C GLN A 367 -8.56 -13.37 -16.47
N TRP A 368 -9.35 -13.32 -15.39
CA TRP A 368 -10.81 -13.30 -15.47
C TRP A 368 -11.34 -12.06 -16.18
N VAL A 369 -10.84 -10.88 -15.83
CA VAL A 369 -11.24 -9.62 -16.48
C VAL A 369 -10.91 -9.66 -17.97
N GLY A 370 -9.72 -10.16 -18.35
CA GLY A 370 -9.35 -10.34 -19.75
C GLY A 370 -10.32 -11.26 -20.51
N HIS A 371 -10.64 -12.40 -19.90
CA HIS A 371 -11.56 -13.40 -20.45
C HIS A 371 -12.98 -12.86 -20.59
N ASP A 372 -13.57 -12.35 -19.52
CA ASP A 372 -14.96 -11.91 -19.51
C ASP A 372 -15.17 -10.60 -20.30
N ALA A 373 -14.19 -9.69 -20.29
CA ALA A 373 -14.31 -8.45 -21.04
C ALA A 373 -14.20 -8.65 -22.55
N LEU A 374 -13.15 -9.36 -23.00
CA LEU A 374 -12.74 -9.38 -24.42
C LEU A 374 -12.52 -10.79 -24.98
N GLY A 375 -12.74 -11.85 -24.20
CA GLY A 375 -12.49 -13.23 -24.62
C GLY A 375 -11.01 -13.60 -24.69
N ILE A 376 -10.14 -12.89 -23.97
CA ILE A 376 -8.71 -13.21 -23.93
C ILE A 376 -8.51 -14.49 -23.11
N ALA A 377 -7.80 -15.47 -23.67
CA ALA A 377 -7.51 -16.71 -22.97
C ALA A 377 -6.61 -16.46 -21.75
N PRO A 378 -6.78 -17.21 -20.64
CA PRO A 378 -5.89 -17.14 -19.47
C PRO A 378 -4.40 -17.21 -19.81
N SER A 379 -3.99 -18.16 -20.66
CA SER A 379 -2.62 -18.30 -21.19
C SER A 379 -2.11 -17.04 -21.89
N ALA A 380 -2.93 -16.44 -22.75
CA ALA A 380 -2.58 -15.20 -23.46
C ALA A 380 -2.45 -14.02 -22.49
N MET A 381 -3.27 -13.96 -21.44
CA MET A 381 -3.14 -12.94 -20.40
C MET A 381 -1.87 -13.16 -19.57
N ASN A 382 -1.50 -14.42 -19.28
CA ASN A 382 -0.25 -14.74 -18.60
C ASN A 382 0.98 -14.33 -19.42
N ALA A 383 0.95 -14.49 -20.74
CA ALA A 383 2.02 -14.01 -21.62
C ALA A 383 2.20 -12.47 -21.54
N LEU A 384 1.10 -11.72 -21.37
CA LEU A 384 1.14 -10.27 -21.19
C LEU A 384 1.61 -9.86 -19.79
N LEU A 385 1.20 -10.59 -18.75
CA LEU A 385 1.65 -10.35 -17.38
C LEU A 385 3.12 -10.75 -17.17
N GLY A 386 3.59 -11.77 -17.90
CA GLY A 386 4.87 -12.42 -17.66
C GLY A 386 4.86 -13.31 -16.41
N GLY A 387 5.82 -14.23 -16.33
CA GLY A 387 5.99 -15.14 -15.20
C GLY A 387 5.24 -16.48 -15.31
N PRO A 388 5.51 -17.42 -14.39
CA PRO A 388 5.03 -18.81 -14.47
C PRO A 388 3.71 -19.07 -13.72
N GLN A 389 2.86 -18.05 -13.52
CA GLN A 389 1.63 -18.23 -12.75
C GLN A 389 0.65 -19.23 -13.42
N PRO A 390 -0.13 -20.00 -12.64
CA PRO A 390 -1.13 -20.91 -13.18
C PRO A 390 -2.26 -20.19 -13.96
N GLU A 391 -2.92 -20.95 -14.82
CA GLU A 391 -4.13 -20.52 -15.53
C GLU A 391 -5.37 -20.76 -14.66
N ILE A 392 -6.28 -19.80 -14.63
CA ILE A 392 -7.63 -19.99 -14.08
C ILE A 392 -8.47 -20.85 -15.02
N GLN A 393 -9.44 -21.56 -14.46
CA GLN A 393 -10.47 -22.24 -15.23
C GLN A 393 -11.53 -21.22 -15.65
N VAL A 394 -11.85 -21.21 -16.94
CA VAL A 394 -12.89 -20.34 -17.51
C VAL A 394 -13.85 -21.16 -18.35
N PRO A 395 -15.15 -20.85 -18.33
CA PRO A 395 -16.13 -21.55 -19.15
C PRO A 395 -15.90 -21.27 -20.65
N ALA A 396 -16.22 -22.24 -21.50
CA ALA A 396 -16.20 -22.03 -22.94
C ALA A 396 -17.26 -20.96 -23.32
N PRO A 397 -16.90 -19.92 -24.10
CA PRO A 397 -17.82 -18.84 -24.40
C PRO A 397 -18.89 -19.32 -25.39
N GLY A 398 -20.15 -19.31 -24.94
CA GLY A 398 -21.32 -19.54 -25.81
C GLY A 398 -21.51 -18.42 -26.85
N LEU A 399 -22.44 -18.62 -27.80
CA LEU A 399 -22.66 -17.69 -28.92
C LEU A 399 -22.97 -16.26 -28.45
N ALA A 400 -23.87 -16.09 -27.47
CA ALA A 400 -24.20 -14.77 -26.93
C ALA A 400 -23.00 -14.08 -26.27
N GLN A 401 -22.11 -14.83 -25.59
CA GLN A 401 -20.88 -14.27 -25.01
C GLN A 401 -19.92 -13.82 -26.11
N ARG A 402 -19.75 -14.62 -27.17
CA ARG A 402 -18.90 -14.26 -28.33
C ARG A 402 -19.39 -12.98 -29.01
N TRP A 403 -20.70 -12.82 -29.18
CA TRP A 403 -21.29 -11.58 -29.69
C TRP A 403 -21.02 -10.39 -28.75
N ARG A 404 -21.15 -10.57 -27.43
CA ARG A 404 -20.80 -9.52 -26.44
C ARG A 404 -19.32 -9.14 -26.53
N HIS A 405 -18.41 -10.10 -26.65
CA HIS A 405 -16.97 -9.85 -26.83
C HIS A 405 -16.71 -9.05 -28.11
N ALA A 406 -17.33 -9.45 -29.23
CA ALA A 406 -17.19 -8.74 -30.50
C ALA A 406 -17.69 -7.29 -30.41
N LEU A 407 -18.84 -7.06 -29.79
CA LEU A 407 -19.37 -5.71 -29.55
C LEU A 407 -18.46 -4.87 -28.65
N ARG A 408 -17.92 -5.45 -27.57
CA ARG A 408 -16.97 -4.77 -26.67
C ARG A 408 -15.65 -4.46 -27.38
N MET A 409 -15.12 -5.39 -28.17
CA MET A 409 -13.94 -5.18 -29.00
C MET A 409 -14.16 -4.05 -30.02
N LEU A 410 -15.31 -4.03 -30.70
CA LEU A 410 -15.66 -2.96 -31.64
C LEU A 410 -15.74 -1.60 -30.93
N ARG A 411 -16.36 -1.55 -29.74
CA ARG A 411 -16.39 -0.33 -28.92
C ARG A 411 -15.00 0.11 -28.50
N TYR A 412 -14.15 -0.83 -28.06
CA TYR A 412 -12.75 -0.56 -27.73
C TYR A 412 -12.01 0.04 -28.91
N LEU A 413 -12.01 -0.62 -30.08
CA LEU A 413 -11.33 -0.13 -31.28
C LEU A 413 -11.82 1.25 -31.71
N ARG A 414 -13.13 1.50 -31.64
CA ARG A 414 -13.74 2.80 -31.97
C ARG A 414 -13.31 3.92 -31.01
N ARG A 415 -13.14 3.62 -29.72
CA ARG A 415 -12.82 4.62 -28.68
C ARG A 415 -11.32 4.79 -28.45
N ALA A 416 -10.53 3.72 -28.59
CA ALA A 416 -9.11 3.70 -28.32
C ALA A 416 -8.33 4.62 -29.28
N GLY A 417 -8.64 4.60 -30.58
CA GLY A 417 -7.95 5.44 -31.56
C GLY A 417 -8.01 6.94 -31.25
N PRO A 418 -9.21 7.55 -31.12
CA PRO A 418 -9.36 8.95 -30.74
C PRO A 418 -8.73 9.28 -29.38
N LEU A 419 -8.94 8.42 -28.37
CA LEU A 419 -8.37 8.61 -27.04
C LEU A 419 -6.83 8.61 -27.08
N ARG A 420 -6.23 7.63 -27.76
CA ARG A 420 -4.77 7.58 -27.96
C ARG A 420 -4.25 8.85 -28.60
N ARG A 421 -4.90 9.34 -29.65
CA ARG A 421 -4.48 10.59 -30.33
C ARG A 421 -4.57 11.81 -29.42
N ARG A 422 -5.66 11.94 -28.65
CA ARG A 422 -5.83 13.03 -27.69
C ARG A 422 -4.77 12.97 -26.58
N ALA A 423 -4.61 11.80 -25.98
CA ALA A 423 -3.66 11.58 -24.89
C ALA A 423 -2.22 11.85 -25.33
N ASP A 424 -1.85 11.36 -26.51
CA ASP A 424 -0.53 11.57 -27.14
C ASP A 424 -0.24 13.06 -27.41
N ALA A 425 -1.24 13.79 -27.93
CA ALA A 425 -1.13 15.24 -28.14
C ALA A 425 -1.03 16.03 -26.82
N ASP A 426 -1.51 15.48 -25.70
CA ASP A 426 -1.46 16.12 -24.38
C ASP A 426 -0.15 15.84 -23.62
N LEU A 427 0.62 14.81 -24.01
CA LEU A 427 1.88 14.44 -23.35
C LEU A 427 2.86 15.61 -23.21
N PRO A 428 3.09 16.47 -24.24
CA PRO A 428 4.00 17.61 -24.09
C PRO A 428 3.54 18.62 -23.03
N ARG A 429 2.23 18.88 -22.92
CA ARG A 429 1.68 19.78 -21.91
C ARG A 429 1.87 19.20 -20.50
N GLN A 430 1.59 17.92 -20.32
CA GLN A 430 1.77 17.24 -19.03
C GLN A 430 3.25 17.18 -18.63
N PHE A 431 4.14 16.88 -19.58
CA PHE A 431 5.57 16.91 -19.35
C PHE A 431 6.08 18.30 -18.97
N ALA A 432 5.61 19.35 -19.67
CA ALA A 432 5.94 20.74 -19.36
C ALA A 432 5.46 21.13 -17.95
N ARG A 433 4.26 20.69 -17.52
CA ARG A 433 3.78 20.91 -16.15
C ARG A 433 4.67 20.22 -15.11
N ALA A 434 5.03 18.95 -15.33
CA ALA A 434 5.93 18.22 -14.43
C ALA A 434 7.30 18.92 -14.34
N ARG A 435 7.82 19.41 -15.47
CA ARG A 435 9.09 20.15 -15.51
C ARG A 435 9.01 21.51 -14.85
N ALA A 436 7.90 22.25 -15.02
CA ALA A 436 7.68 23.51 -14.31
C ALA A 436 7.80 23.32 -12.78
N TRP A 437 7.17 22.29 -12.20
CA TRP A 437 7.34 21.99 -10.77
C TRP A 437 8.77 21.62 -10.37
N LEU A 438 9.54 21.01 -11.26
CA LEU A 438 10.95 20.66 -11.04
C LEU A 438 11.89 21.87 -11.14
N ASP A 439 11.48 22.94 -11.81
CA ASP A 439 12.30 24.14 -12.02
C ASP A 439 11.87 25.30 -11.10
N GLU A 440 10.60 25.34 -10.67
CA GLU A 440 10.06 26.29 -9.70
C GLU A 440 10.75 26.17 -8.33
N THR A 441 10.95 27.29 -7.63
CA THR A 441 11.39 27.25 -6.23
C THR A 441 10.30 26.59 -5.36
N PRO A 442 10.66 25.69 -4.43
CA PRO A 442 9.71 25.17 -3.43
C PRO A 442 9.11 26.31 -2.60
N PRO A 443 7.82 26.27 -2.21
CA PRO A 443 7.23 27.29 -1.35
C PRO A 443 7.97 27.33 -0.02
N ALA A 444 8.25 28.52 0.54
CA ALA A 444 8.97 28.65 1.80
C ALA A 444 8.19 28.11 3.00
N ASP A 445 6.85 28.22 2.96
CA ASP A 445 5.96 27.69 3.99
C ASP A 445 5.71 26.17 3.80
N SER A 446 5.70 25.43 4.91
CA SER A 446 5.49 23.98 4.90
C SER A 446 4.07 23.59 4.51
N ALA A 447 3.05 24.35 4.91
CA ALA A 447 1.67 24.06 4.55
C ALA A 447 1.44 24.28 3.05
N ALA A 448 1.99 25.36 2.48
CA ALA A 448 1.98 25.61 1.04
C ALA A 448 2.74 24.53 0.25
N LEU A 449 3.87 24.04 0.76
CA LEU A 449 4.59 22.91 0.15
C LEU A 449 3.78 21.61 0.20
N GLY A 450 3.10 21.34 1.32
CA GLY A 450 2.17 20.21 1.46
C GLY A 450 1.00 20.30 0.49
N ALA A 451 0.42 21.49 0.30
CA ALA A 451 -0.64 21.74 -0.67
C ALA A 451 -0.18 21.48 -2.12
N ARG A 452 1.06 21.91 -2.47
CA ARG A 452 1.68 21.59 -3.77
C ARG A 452 1.86 20.08 -3.94
N LEU A 453 2.33 19.38 -2.91
CA LEU A 453 2.50 17.92 -2.98
C LEU A 453 1.14 17.23 -3.17
N LEU A 454 0.09 17.66 -2.45
CA LEU A 454 -1.26 17.14 -2.63
C LEU A 454 -1.77 17.37 -4.07
N GLU A 455 -1.54 18.56 -4.64
CA GLU A 455 -1.87 18.87 -6.03
C GLU A 455 -1.17 17.90 -7.01
N GLN A 456 0.10 17.61 -6.78
CA GLN A 456 0.89 16.67 -7.60
C GLN A 456 0.30 15.25 -7.53
N PHE A 457 -0.07 14.76 -6.34
CA PHE A 457 -0.71 13.46 -6.16
C PHE A 457 -2.07 13.38 -6.85
N HIS A 458 -2.93 14.40 -6.66
CA HIS A 458 -4.24 14.48 -7.33
C HIS A 458 -4.10 14.54 -8.86
N THR A 459 -3.11 15.26 -9.37
CA THR A 459 -2.84 15.36 -10.81
C THR A 459 -2.53 13.98 -11.40
N VAL A 460 -1.66 13.20 -10.76
CA VAL A 460 -1.34 11.85 -11.21
C VAL A 460 -2.54 10.91 -11.05
N ALA A 461 -3.26 10.97 -9.93
CA ALA A 461 -4.44 10.14 -9.68
C ALA A 461 -5.57 10.37 -10.72
N ALA A 462 -5.66 11.59 -11.27
CA ALA A 462 -6.62 11.97 -12.30
C ALA A 462 -6.13 11.69 -13.75
N ALA A 463 -4.88 11.26 -13.95
CA ALA A 463 -4.25 11.10 -15.26
C ALA A 463 -4.65 9.80 -15.99
N ASP A 464 -5.95 9.58 -16.14
CA ASP A 464 -6.52 8.38 -16.76
C ASP A 464 -6.01 8.10 -18.18
N ASP A 465 -5.78 9.15 -18.95
CA ASP A 465 -5.24 9.09 -20.31
C ASP A 465 -3.80 8.55 -20.31
N LEU A 466 -2.97 8.94 -19.32
CA LEU A 466 -1.62 8.40 -19.14
C LEU A 466 -1.65 6.92 -18.77
N PHE A 467 -2.51 6.54 -17.81
CA PHE A 467 -2.66 5.14 -17.41
C PHE A 467 -3.18 4.27 -18.55
N PHE A 468 -4.07 4.80 -19.38
CA PHE A 468 -4.51 4.14 -20.60
C PHE A 468 -3.35 3.98 -21.59
N LEU A 469 -2.61 5.03 -21.94
CA LEU A 469 -1.47 4.91 -22.87
C LEU A 469 -0.42 3.92 -22.37
N GLN A 470 -0.13 3.96 -21.07
CA GLN A 470 0.85 3.09 -20.46
C GLN A 470 0.34 1.64 -20.41
N GLY A 471 -0.89 1.39 -19.94
CA GLY A 471 -1.45 0.05 -19.75
C GLY A 471 -2.03 -0.64 -20.99
N SER A 472 -2.41 0.09 -22.03
CA SER A 472 -3.18 -0.48 -23.17
C SER A 472 -2.37 -0.76 -24.45
N GLY A 473 -1.04 -0.74 -24.38
CA GLY A 473 -0.16 -0.99 -25.54
C GLY A 473 0.19 -2.47 -25.76
N GLY A 474 0.47 -2.84 -27.00
CA GLY A 474 1.03 -4.16 -27.34
C GLY A 474 0.04 -5.14 -27.97
N GLY A 475 -1.24 -4.77 -28.14
CA GLY A 475 -2.21 -5.59 -28.86
C GLY A 475 -1.84 -5.79 -30.33
N ALA A 476 -1.40 -4.72 -30.99
CA ALA A 476 -0.91 -4.80 -32.37
C ALA A 476 0.36 -5.66 -32.49
N LEU A 477 1.30 -5.52 -31.54
CA LEU A 477 2.52 -6.31 -31.48
C LEU A 477 2.22 -7.78 -31.21
N SER A 478 1.33 -8.08 -30.26
CA SER A 478 0.92 -9.45 -29.92
C SER A 478 0.28 -10.14 -31.12
N LYS A 479 -0.58 -9.43 -31.87
CA LYS A 479 -1.20 -9.98 -33.08
C LYS A 479 -0.19 -10.21 -34.20
N LEU A 480 0.76 -9.28 -34.38
CA LEU A 480 1.84 -9.44 -35.34
C LEU A 480 2.73 -10.64 -34.96
N LEU A 481 3.09 -10.77 -33.69
CA LEU A 481 3.86 -11.89 -33.17
C LEU A 481 3.14 -13.21 -33.40
N GLU A 482 1.85 -13.31 -33.10
CA GLU A 482 1.04 -14.52 -33.37
C GLU A 482 1.10 -14.92 -34.85
N TRP A 483 0.98 -13.96 -35.77
CA TRP A 483 1.06 -14.21 -37.22
C TRP A 483 2.44 -14.65 -37.66
N VAL A 484 3.48 -13.98 -37.17
CA VAL A 484 4.86 -14.33 -37.53
C VAL A 484 5.24 -15.68 -36.95
N GLU A 485 4.87 -15.99 -35.71
CA GLU A 485 5.15 -17.27 -35.06
C GLU A 485 4.43 -18.42 -35.79
N ARG A 486 3.17 -18.22 -36.21
CA ARG A 486 2.44 -19.21 -37.02
C ARG A 486 3.09 -19.43 -38.40
N ALA A 487 3.64 -18.38 -39.01
CA ALA A 487 4.27 -18.47 -40.33
C ALA A 487 5.74 -18.96 -40.27
N ARG A 488 6.44 -18.72 -39.16
CA ARG A 488 7.84 -19.05 -38.90
C ARG A 488 8.02 -19.48 -37.43
N PRO A 489 7.64 -20.73 -37.07
CA PRO A 489 7.77 -21.23 -35.71
C PRO A 489 9.20 -21.11 -35.17
N GLY A 490 9.34 -20.67 -33.92
CA GLY A 490 10.62 -20.47 -33.23
C GLY A 490 11.34 -19.15 -33.57
N GLN A 491 10.86 -18.37 -34.55
CA GLN A 491 11.52 -17.13 -34.99
C GLN A 491 10.69 -15.86 -34.72
N GLY A 492 9.47 -15.98 -34.22
CA GLY A 492 8.55 -14.84 -34.08
C GLY A 492 9.12 -13.73 -33.21
N HIS A 493 9.66 -14.05 -32.04
CA HIS A 493 10.22 -13.06 -31.12
C HIS A 493 11.43 -12.33 -31.72
N ALA A 494 12.37 -13.05 -32.33
CA ALA A 494 13.56 -12.45 -32.95
C ALA A 494 13.19 -11.51 -34.12
N LEU A 495 12.30 -11.96 -35.00
CA LEU A 495 11.86 -11.20 -36.16
C LEU A 495 11.06 -9.96 -35.74
N THR A 496 10.11 -10.10 -34.82
CA THR A 496 9.33 -8.96 -34.32
C THR A 496 10.18 -7.97 -33.53
N ALA A 497 11.15 -8.42 -32.74
CA ALA A 497 12.10 -7.53 -32.06
C ALA A 497 12.94 -6.73 -33.07
N ALA A 498 13.48 -7.37 -34.12
CA ALA A 498 14.20 -6.69 -35.18
C ALA A 498 13.32 -5.67 -35.93
N LEU A 499 12.05 -6.02 -36.18
CA LEU A 499 11.09 -5.08 -36.76
C LEU A 499 10.80 -3.89 -35.86
N MET A 500 10.68 -4.09 -34.55
CA MET A 500 10.45 -2.99 -33.59
C MET A 500 11.67 -2.08 -33.44
N ALA A 501 12.88 -2.62 -33.62
CA ALA A 501 14.12 -1.84 -33.57
C ALA A 501 14.32 -0.91 -34.78
N GLY A 502 13.65 -1.17 -35.91
CA GLY A 502 13.63 -0.22 -37.03
C GLY A 502 12.53 0.81 -36.85
N GLY A 503 12.78 2.10 -37.12
CA GLY A 503 11.77 3.16 -37.05
C GLY A 503 12.28 4.43 -36.37
N GLU A 504 11.37 5.35 -36.08
CA GLU A 504 11.67 6.49 -35.22
C GLU A 504 12.04 6.01 -33.82
N PRO A 505 13.12 6.55 -33.23
CA PRO A 505 13.55 6.11 -31.90
C PRO A 505 12.49 6.47 -30.87
N SER A 506 12.14 5.50 -30.03
CA SER A 506 11.37 5.76 -28.82
C SER A 506 12.17 6.63 -27.85
N VAL A 507 11.54 7.13 -26.78
CA VAL A 507 12.20 7.98 -25.77
C VAL A 507 13.47 7.31 -25.21
N THR A 508 13.40 6.01 -24.92
CA THR A 508 14.55 5.25 -24.38
C THR A 508 15.64 5.03 -25.43
N ALA A 509 15.25 4.82 -26.69
CA ALA A 509 16.19 4.69 -27.79
C ALA A 509 16.92 6.02 -28.07
N ALA A 510 16.18 7.13 -28.12
CA ALA A 510 16.73 8.48 -28.29
C ALA A 510 17.72 8.81 -27.16
N GLN A 511 17.36 8.51 -25.92
CA GLN A 511 18.27 8.65 -24.79
C GLN A 511 19.57 7.88 -24.99
N SER A 512 19.51 6.64 -25.46
CA SER A 512 20.70 5.80 -25.66
C SER A 512 21.63 6.42 -26.70
N TYR A 513 21.09 6.94 -27.81
CA TYR A 513 21.86 7.66 -28.82
C TYR A 513 22.47 8.96 -28.28
N ASP A 514 21.71 9.74 -27.50
CA ASP A 514 22.21 10.95 -26.86
C ASP A 514 23.34 10.66 -25.86
N LEU A 515 23.28 9.52 -25.17
CA LEU A 515 24.34 9.07 -24.25
C LEU A 515 25.62 8.66 -25.00
N MET A 516 25.49 8.00 -26.16
CA MET A 516 26.63 7.71 -27.03
C MET A 516 27.24 9.01 -27.59
N ALA A 517 26.41 10.01 -27.94
CA ALA A 517 26.88 11.32 -28.37
C ALA A 517 27.63 12.06 -27.25
N LEU A 518 27.19 11.94 -25.99
CA LEU A 518 27.93 12.43 -24.82
C LEU A 518 29.30 11.76 -24.70
N ALA A 519 29.38 10.44 -24.88
CA ALA A 519 30.64 9.70 -24.82
C ALA A 519 31.64 10.15 -25.90
N GLN A 520 31.16 10.45 -27.11
CA GLN A 520 31.98 10.99 -28.18
C GLN A 520 32.53 12.39 -27.88
N ARG A 521 31.74 13.25 -27.22
CA ARG A 521 32.21 14.58 -26.78
C ARG A 521 33.24 14.44 -25.66
N ALA A 522 32.98 13.60 -24.66
CA ALA A 522 33.91 13.31 -23.57
C ALA A 522 35.27 12.81 -24.08
N ALA A 523 35.27 11.91 -25.08
CA ALA A 523 36.50 11.36 -25.66
C ALA A 523 37.39 12.41 -26.36
N ARG A 524 36.82 13.54 -26.79
CA ARG A 524 37.54 14.63 -27.47
C ARG A 524 38.08 15.70 -26.51
N GLU A 525 37.71 15.65 -25.23
CA GLU A 525 38.12 16.62 -24.22
C GLU A 525 38.97 15.94 -23.14
N PRO A 526 40.32 16.07 -23.18
CA PRO A 526 41.21 15.40 -22.23
C PRO A 526 40.92 15.71 -20.76
N HIS A 527 40.57 16.96 -20.44
CA HIS A 527 40.22 17.37 -19.07
C HIS A 527 38.95 16.68 -18.58
N THR A 528 37.91 16.62 -19.41
CA THR A 528 36.66 15.90 -19.13
C THR A 528 36.92 14.42 -18.92
N LEU A 529 37.74 13.80 -19.77
CA LEU A 529 38.07 12.38 -19.65
C LEU A 529 38.87 12.07 -18.37
N ALA A 530 39.79 12.97 -17.98
CA ALA A 530 40.53 12.86 -16.73
C ALA A 530 39.59 12.93 -15.53
N TRP A 531 38.67 13.90 -15.50
CA TRP A 531 37.67 14.03 -14.45
C TRP A 531 36.71 12.82 -14.39
N LEU A 532 36.22 12.34 -15.54
CA LEU A 532 35.35 11.16 -15.56
C LEU A 532 36.05 9.94 -14.95
N ARG A 533 37.35 9.76 -15.19
CA ARG A 533 38.15 8.63 -14.68
C ARG A 533 38.62 8.79 -13.22
N GLU A 534 38.34 9.91 -12.58
CA GLU A 534 38.73 10.18 -11.18
C GLU A 534 38.10 9.13 -10.24
N PRO A 535 38.89 8.38 -9.45
CA PRO A 535 38.34 7.45 -8.47
C PRO A 535 37.49 8.20 -7.42
N GLY A 536 36.29 7.72 -7.14
CA GLY A 536 35.40 8.36 -6.17
C GLY A 536 34.85 9.72 -6.62
N ARG A 537 34.81 9.98 -7.93
CA ARG A 537 34.22 11.19 -8.53
C ARG A 537 32.84 11.49 -7.93
N ASP A 538 32.67 12.72 -7.46
CA ASP A 538 31.35 13.28 -7.18
C ASP A 538 30.74 13.78 -8.50
N GLY A 539 29.84 13.00 -9.07
CA GLY A 539 29.15 13.36 -10.30
C GLY A 539 28.22 14.55 -10.14
N ALA A 540 27.69 14.82 -8.94
CA ALA A 540 26.81 15.98 -8.70
C ALA A 540 27.57 17.31 -8.87
N ALA A 541 28.89 17.29 -8.73
CA ALA A 541 29.78 18.43 -8.91
C ALA A 541 30.07 18.80 -10.38
N TRP A 542 29.51 18.10 -11.36
CA TRP A 542 29.81 18.26 -12.80
C TRP A 542 29.75 19.72 -13.28
N ALA A 543 28.79 20.50 -12.80
CA ALA A 543 28.53 21.86 -13.28
C ALA A 543 29.63 22.87 -12.93
N TRP A 544 30.37 22.65 -11.84
CA TRP A 544 31.45 23.53 -11.39
C TRP A 544 32.84 22.91 -11.55
N ARG A 545 32.95 21.57 -11.59
CA ARG A 545 34.20 20.87 -11.90
C ARG A 545 34.60 21.01 -13.38
N LEU A 546 33.63 21.08 -14.29
CA LEU A 546 33.90 21.23 -15.72
C LEU A 546 33.88 22.71 -16.15
N PRO A 547 34.82 23.15 -17.02
CA PRO A 547 34.85 24.50 -17.55
C PRO A 547 33.53 24.92 -18.22
N PRO A 548 33.08 26.18 -18.09
CA PRO A 548 31.83 26.67 -18.72
C PRO A 548 31.78 26.52 -20.24
N ASP A 549 32.93 26.57 -20.89
CA ASP A 549 33.13 26.41 -22.33
C ASP A 549 33.27 24.95 -22.79
N SER A 550 33.29 23.98 -21.87
CA SER A 550 33.30 22.55 -22.22
C SER A 550 32.05 22.17 -23.02
N ALA A 551 32.27 21.62 -24.22
CA ALA A 551 31.19 21.13 -25.07
C ALA A 551 30.51 19.91 -24.45
N PHE A 552 31.24 19.09 -23.69
CA PHE A 552 30.67 18.02 -22.88
C PHE A 552 29.77 18.57 -21.76
N ARG A 553 30.20 19.59 -21.01
CA ARG A 553 29.38 20.20 -19.95
C ARG A 553 28.05 20.73 -20.49
N GLN A 554 28.09 21.46 -21.60
CA GLN A 554 26.88 21.99 -22.24
C GLN A 554 25.95 20.85 -22.72
N ALA A 555 26.53 19.80 -23.31
CA ALA A 555 25.80 18.61 -23.71
C ALA A 555 25.15 17.89 -22.53
N LEU A 556 25.89 17.74 -21.42
CA LEU A 556 25.41 17.08 -20.21
C LEU A 556 24.28 17.89 -19.57
N ALA A 557 24.40 19.22 -19.54
CA ALA A 557 23.33 20.11 -19.08
C ALA A 557 22.04 19.91 -19.90
N GLU A 558 22.16 19.88 -21.23
CA GLU A 558 21.04 19.64 -22.13
C GLU A 558 20.44 18.23 -21.92
N PHE A 559 21.28 17.21 -21.79
CA PHE A 559 20.87 15.84 -21.54
C PHE A 559 20.10 15.72 -20.21
N LEU A 560 20.62 16.31 -19.13
CA LEU A 560 19.95 16.32 -17.82
C LEU A 560 18.68 17.18 -17.83
N GLY A 561 18.60 18.21 -18.67
CA GLY A 561 17.37 18.96 -18.92
C GLY A 561 16.28 18.14 -19.61
N ARG A 562 16.67 17.18 -20.46
CA ARG A 562 15.76 16.29 -21.20
C ARG A 562 15.40 15.00 -20.46
N TYR A 563 16.37 14.38 -19.78
CA TYR A 563 16.23 13.04 -19.18
C TYR A 563 16.55 13.00 -17.69
N GLY A 564 16.94 14.11 -17.07
CA GLY A 564 17.41 14.12 -15.69
C GLY A 564 16.37 13.72 -14.64
N HIS A 565 15.07 13.75 -14.97
CA HIS A 565 13.98 13.24 -14.12
C HIS A 565 13.96 11.71 -13.99
N ARG A 566 14.66 10.99 -14.87
CA ARG A 566 14.74 9.53 -14.85
C ARG A 566 15.77 9.04 -13.83
N ALA A 567 15.73 7.75 -13.55
CA ALA A 567 16.62 7.08 -12.60
C ALA A 567 16.72 5.56 -12.86
N VAL A 568 17.68 4.91 -12.21
CA VAL A 568 17.65 3.44 -12.05
C VAL A 568 16.51 3.08 -11.10
N TYR A 569 15.64 2.16 -11.51
CA TYR A 569 14.37 1.85 -10.82
C TYR A 569 13.52 3.09 -10.50
N GLU A 570 13.28 3.92 -11.52
CA GLU A 570 12.62 5.23 -11.45
C GLU A 570 11.21 5.28 -10.82
N THR A 571 10.54 4.14 -10.64
CA THR A 571 9.24 4.08 -9.95
C THR A 571 9.35 4.26 -8.44
N TYR A 572 10.50 3.92 -7.83
CA TYR A 572 10.73 4.20 -6.41
C TYR A 572 10.94 5.70 -6.21
N LEU A 573 10.06 6.33 -5.42
CA LEU A 573 10.20 7.75 -5.11
C LEU A 573 11.48 8.02 -4.34
N ARG A 574 11.98 7.07 -3.54
CA ARG A 574 13.20 7.23 -2.75
C ARG A 574 14.50 7.23 -3.57
N ASN A 575 14.47 6.77 -4.82
CA ASN A 575 15.67 6.71 -5.64
C ASN A 575 16.01 8.10 -6.20
N PRO A 576 17.27 8.54 -6.12
CA PRO A 576 17.69 9.82 -6.66
C PRO A 576 17.56 9.84 -8.19
N ARG A 577 17.21 11.01 -8.72
CA ARG A 577 17.10 11.25 -10.17
C ARG A 577 18.48 11.53 -10.75
N TRP A 578 18.69 11.30 -12.05
CA TRP A 578 19.99 11.57 -12.68
C TRP A 578 20.41 13.05 -12.58
N ARG A 579 19.46 13.99 -12.50
CA ARG A 579 19.80 15.40 -12.21
C ARG A 579 20.34 15.63 -10.79
N GLU A 580 20.00 14.74 -9.85
CA GLU A 580 20.42 14.81 -8.44
C GLU A 580 21.73 14.04 -8.23
N ALA A 581 21.84 12.84 -8.84
CA ALA A 581 23.00 11.96 -8.74
C ALA A 581 23.32 11.33 -10.11
N PRO A 582 24.15 11.97 -10.96
CA PRO A 582 24.41 11.53 -12.33
C PRO A 582 25.47 10.43 -12.45
N ASP A 583 26.10 9.94 -11.37
CA ASP A 583 27.26 9.05 -11.47
C ASP A 583 27.03 7.78 -12.29
N TYR A 584 25.90 7.10 -12.08
CA TYR A 584 25.52 5.95 -12.90
C TYR A 584 25.50 6.29 -14.40
N LEU A 585 25.01 7.49 -14.74
CA LEU A 585 24.98 7.98 -16.11
C LEU A 585 26.39 8.26 -16.63
N LEU A 586 27.22 8.94 -15.84
CA LEU A 586 28.60 9.29 -16.21
C LEU A 586 29.49 8.05 -16.38
N ASP A 587 29.28 7.02 -15.57
CA ASP A 587 29.96 5.73 -15.76
C ASP A 587 29.49 5.03 -17.03
N SER A 588 28.20 5.14 -17.36
CA SER A 588 27.68 4.67 -18.64
C SER A 588 28.28 5.43 -19.82
N VAL A 589 28.52 6.75 -19.69
CA VAL A 589 29.23 7.56 -20.70
C VAL A 589 30.65 7.01 -20.92
N LEU A 590 31.40 6.73 -19.85
CA LEU A 590 32.73 6.14 -19.95
C LEU A 590 32.73 4.79 -20.69
N ASN A 591 31.79 3.92 -20.33
CA ASN A 591 31.66 2.59 -20.93
C ASN A 591 31.26 2.63 -22.41
N LEU A 592 30.68 3.74 -22.87
CA LEU A 592 30.27 3.94 -24.27
C LEU A 592 31.32 4.69 -25.11
N ILE A 593 32.46 5.05 -24.54
CA ILE A 593 33.57 5.63 -25.33
C ILE A 593 34.02 4.62 -26.39
N GLY A 594 34.12 5.07 -27.64
CA GLY A 594 34.42 4.23 -28.80
C GLY A 594 33.19 3.59 -29.45
N ALA A 595 31.99 3.75 -28.87
CA ALA A 595 30.77 3.32 -29.52
C ALA A 595 30.41 4.23 -30.71
N ASP A 596 29.98 3.62 -31.81
CA ASP A 596 29.52 4.32 -33.01
C ASP A 596 27.98 4.25 -33.12
N PRO A 597 27.25 5.33 -32.77
CA PRO A 597 25.80 5.39 -32.86
C PRO A 597 25.30 5.30 -34.31
N ALA A 598 26.06 5.80 -35.28
CA ALA A 598 25.69 5.74 -36.69
C ALA A 598 25.78 4.30 -37.22
N ALA A 599 26.86 3.58 -36.90
CA ALA A 599 26.99 2.16 -37.23
C ALA A 599 25.93 1.30 -36.54
N LEU A 600 25.61 1.57 -35.26
CA LEU A 600 24.57 0.86 -34.52
C LEU A 600 23.19 1.04 -35.19
N ARG A 601 22.83 2.29 -35.53
CA ARG A 601 21.58 2.60 -36.24
C ARG A 601 21.52 1.91 -37.59
N ALA A 602 22.59 1.99 -38.39
CA ALA A 602 22.67 1.32 -39.68
C ALA A 602 22.54 -0.21 -39.56
N ARG A 603 23.04 -0.81 -38.48
CA ARG A 603 22.86 -2.24 -38.16
C ARG A 603 21.39 -2.56 -37.83
N GLN A 604 20.75 -1.77 -36.96
CA GLN A 604 19.34 -1.96 -36.61
C GLN A 604 18.41 -1.82 -37.82
N GLU A 605 18.64 -0.82 -38.68
CA GLU A 605 17.86 -0.63 -39.91
C GLU A 605 18.04 -1.78 -40.91
N ARG A 606 19.28 -2.28 -41.08
CA ARG A 606 19.54 -3.47 -41.91
C ARG A 606 18.82 -4.70 -41.37
N ALA A 607 18.90 -4.96 -40.05
CA ALA A 607 18.21 -6.07 -39.42
C ALA A 607 16.68 -5.95 -39.56
N ALA A 608 16.12 -4.76 -39.39
CA ALA A 608 14.70 -4.52 -39.58
C ALA A 608 14.24 -4.76 -41.03
N ARG A 609 15.04 -4.34 -42.03
CA ARG A 609 14.76 -4.61 -43.45
C ARG A 609 14.78 -6.11 -43.76
N GLN A 610 15.79 -6.82 -43.26
CA GLN A 610 15.91 -8.27 -43.43
C GLN A 610 14.74 -9.01 -42.75
N ALA A 611 14.40 -8.64 -41.52
CA ALA A 611 13.26 -9.20 -40.80
C ALA A 611 11.95 -8.96 -41.54
N TRP A 612 11.74 -7.75 -42.09
CA TRP A 612 10.55 -7.43 -42.87
C TRP A 612 10.46 -8.25 -44.16
N HIS A 613 11.59 -8.46 -44.84
CA HIS A 613 11.65 -9.32 -46.01
C HIS A 613 11.27 -10.77 -45.64
N ALA A 614 11.84 -11.32 -44.57
CA ALA A 614 11.56 -12.67 -44.10
C ALA A 614 10.08 -12.86 -43.71
N VAL A 615 9.49 -11.88 -43.01
CA VAL A 615 8.07 -11.88 -42.64
C VAL A 615 7.18 -11.79 -43.87
N ARG A 616 7.45 -10.87 -44.81
CA ARG A 616 6.64 -10.75 -46.04
C ARG A 616 6.68 -12.00 -46.91
N ALA A 617 7.84 -12.67 -46.98
CA ALA A 617 8.00 -13.91 -47.73
C ALA A 617 7.18 -15.06 -47.12
N ALA A 618 7.04 -15.09 -45.79
CA ALA A 618 6.29 -16.13 -45.07
C ALA A 618 4.78 -15.88 -45.01
N LEU A 619 4.34 -14.62 -45.08
CA LEU A 619 2.92 -14.28 -44.99
C LEU A 619 2.19 -14.34 -46.36
N PRO A 620 0.93 -14.83 -46.39
CA PRO A 620 0.04 -14.74 -47.54
C PRO A 620 -0.09 -13.30 -48.05
N TRP A 621 -0.27 -13.13 -49.36
CA TRP A 621 -0.27 -11.82 -50.02
C TRP A 621 -1.29 -10.83 -49.40
N TRP A 622 -2.44 -11.32 -48.96
CA TRP A 622 -3.50 -10.53 -48.32
C TRP A 622 -3.20 -10.13 -46.87
N GLN A 623 -2.34 -10.89 -46.16
CA GLN A 623 -1.90 -10.55 -44.80
C GLN A 623 -0.80 -9.49 -44.78
N ARG A 624 0.01 -9.40 -45.84
CA ARG A 624 1.14 -8.45 -45.94
C ARG A 624 0.75 -6.98 -45.65
N PRO A 625 -0.30 -6.40 -46.27
CA PRO A 625 -0.68 -5.02 -45.96
C PRO A 625 -1.22 -4.86 -44.53
N LEU A 626 -1.87 -5.88 -43.96
CA LEU A 626 -2.33 -5.87 -42.58
C LEU A 626 -1.17 -5.95 -41.59
N ALA A 627 -0.17 -6.81 -41.86
CA ALA A 627 1.05 -6.91 -41.06
C ALA A 627 1.82 -5.59 -41.05
N ALA A 628 1.85 -4.85 -42.18
CA ALA A 628 2.48 -3.53 -42.24
C ALA A 628 1.75 -2.51 -41.36
N LYS A 629 0.41 -2.52 -41.38
CA LYS A 629 -0.42 -1.70 -40.49
C LYS A 629 -0.24 -2.06 -39.02
N LEU A 630 -0.18 -3.36 -38.69
CA LEU A 630 0.08 -3.85 -37.34
C LEU A 630 1.46 -3.43 -36.84
N LEU A 631 2.49 -3.50 -37.68
CA LEU A 631 3.83 -3.04 -37.33
C LEU A 631 3.86 -1.52 -37.08
N ALA A 632 3.24 -0.73 -37.95
CA ALA A 632 3.14 0.72 -37.75
C ALA A 632 2.39 1.07 -36.45
N ALA A 633 1.28 0.39 -36.18
CA ALA A 633 0.54 0.54 -34.94
C ALA A 633 1.37 0.11 -33.72
N ALA A 634 2.07 -1.03 -33.77
CA ALA A 634 2.91 -1.53 -32.70
C ALA A 634 4.04 -0.56 -32.33
N ARG A 635 4.75 -0.02 -33.34
CA ARG A 635 5.79 1.00 -33.13
C ARG A 635 5.22 2.26 -32.47
N ARG A 636 4.08 2.75 -32.97
CA ARG A 636 3.38 3.91 -32.39
C ARG A 636 2.96 3.65 -30.94
N GLU A 637 2.32 2.51 -30.68
CA GLU A 637 1.89 2.13 -29.32
C GLU A 637 3.08 2.02 -28.36
N GLY A 638 4.20 1.47 -28.81
CA GLY A 638 5.44 1.39 -28.03
C GLY A 638 6.00 2.78 -27.69
N ALA A 639 6.13 3.65 -28.69
CA ALA A 639 6.60 5.03 -28.48
C ALA A 639 5.69 5.81 -27.53
N GLN A 640 4.36 5.70 -27.69
CA GLN A 640 3.38 6.33 -26.81
C GLN A 640 3.46 5.83 -25.37
N ARG A 641 3.64 4.51 -25.18
CA ARG A 641 3.80 3.90 -23.84
C ARG A 641 5.07 4.40 -23.16
N GLU A 642 6.18 4.50 -23.88
CA GLU A 642 7.43 5.04 -23.34
C GLU A 642 7.32 6.54 -23.00
N ALA A 643 6.68 7.33 -23.87
CA ALA A 643 6.46 8.75 -23.62
C ALA A 643 5.55 8.99 -22.41
N ALA A 644 4.44 8.25 -22.31
CA ALA A 644 3.56 8.29 -21.13
C ALA A 644 4.29 7.87 -19.84
N ARG A 645 5.15 6.84 -19.92
CA ARG A 645 6.03 6.46 -18.80
C ARG A 645 6.97 7.61 -18.40
N SER A 646 7.59 8.28 -19.36
CA SER A 646 8.47 9.42 -19.08
C SER A 646 7.73 10.56 -18.37
N VAL A 647 6.49 10.88 -18.78
CA VAL A 647 5.65 11.87 -18.10
C VAL A 647 5.31 11.45 -16.67
N LEU A 648 4.89 10.20 -16.45
CA LEU A 648 4.62 9.68 -15.10
C LEU A 648 5.87 9.80 -14.21
N VAL A 649 7.04 9.44 -14.72
CA VAL A 649 8.31 9.54 -13.98
C VAL A 649 8.68 11.00 -13.70
N ALA A 650 8.40 11.93 -14.61
CA ALA A 650 8.61 13.35 -14.36
C ALA A 650 7.70 13.88 -13.24
N TYR A 651 6.45 13.44 -13.17
CA TYR A 651 5.58 13.75 -12.04
C TYR A 651 6.08 13.15 -10.73
N LEU A 652 6.57 11.90 -10.74
CA LEU A 652 7.19 11.27 -9.56
C LEU A 652 8.48 12.00 -9.12
N ALA A 653 9.24 12.57 -10.06
CA ALA A 653 10.40 13.38 -9.74
C ALA A 653 10.00 14.72 -9.10
N ALA A 654 8.95 15.38 -9.59
CA ALA A 654 8.42 16.59 -8.99
C ALA A 654 7.90 16.35 -7.56
N ALA A 655 7.13 15.27 -7.35
CA ALA A 655 6.63 14.86 -6.04
C ALA A 655 7.77 14.50 -5.07
N ARG A 656 8.79 13.76 -5.56
CA ARG A 656 10.01 13.46 -4.79
C ARG A 656 10.67 14.75 -4.27
N ARG A 657 10.89 15.73 -5.15
CA ARG A 657 11.53 17.00 -4.77
C ARG A 657 10.75 17.73 -3.68
N SER A 658 9.43 17.80 -3.81
CA SER A 658 8.57 18.43 -2.81
C SER A 658 8.56 17.67 -1.48
N ALA A 659 8.54 16.33 -1.51
CA ALA A 659 8.62 15.50 -0.31
C ALA A 659 9.97 15.63 0.39
N LEU A 660 11.09 15.60 -0.33
CA LEU A 660 12.44 15.76 0.24
C LEU A 660 12.69 17.14 0.85
N GLU A 661 12.18 18.18 0.20
CA GLU A 661 12.25 19.54 0.75
C GLU A 661 11.51 19.60 2.10
N LEU A 662 10.32 19.02 2.18
CA LEU A 662 9.58 18.93 3.44
C LEU A 662 10.35 18.07 4.45
N GLY A 663 10.87 16.92 4.03
CA GLY A 663 11.72 16.07 4.87
C GLY A 663 12.91 16.83 5.45
N THR A 664 13.56 17.67 4.64
CA THR A 664 14.69 18.52 5.05
C THR A 664 14.28 19.51 6.14
N ARG A 665 13.10 20.14 6.01
CA ARG A 665 12.56 21.08 7.01
C ARG A 665 12.16 20.40 8.31
N MET A 666 11.76 19.13 8.24
CA MET A 666 11.31 18.34 9.37
C MET A 666 12.47 17.62 10.08
N ARG A 667 13.71 17.81 9.64
CA ARG A 667 14.89 17.29 10.34
C ARG A 667 15.13 18.02 11.65
N GLY A 668 15.50 17.28 12.68
CA GLY A 668 15.84 17.86 13.98
C GLY A 668 15.92 16.80 15.07
N ALA A 669 16.32 17.19 16.27
CA ALA A 669 16.39 16.29 17.42
C ALA A 669 15.03 15.64 17.74
N ASP A 670 13.95 16.39 17.55
CA ASP A 670 12.56 15.95 17.75
C ASP A 670 11.83 15.71 16.41
N GLY A 671 12.56 15.52 15.31
CA GLY A 671 12.01 15.37 13.97
C GLY A 671 12.59 14.17 13.23
N LEU A 672 12.54 14.19 11.90
CA LEU A 672 13.11 13.13 11.07
C LEU A 672 14.65 13.08 11.24
N ALA A 673 15.22 11.86 11.26
CA ALA A 673 16.66 11.68 11.38
C ALA A 673 17.37 12.09 10.08
N ALA A 674 16.80 11.69 8.94
CA ALA A 674 17.21 12.08 7.60
C ALA A 674 16.04 12.63 6.79
N ALA A 675 16.32 13.45 5.76
CA ALA A 675 15.28 13.97 4.89
C ALA A 675 14.52 12.84 4.16
N ASP A 676 15.23 11.76 3.81
CA ASP A 676 14.69 10.59 3.12
C ASP A 676 13.70 9.78 3.98
N ASP A 677 13.70 9.96 5.30
CA ASP A 677 12.74 9.28 6.18
C ASP A 677 11.29 9.68 5.86
N ILE A 678 11.09 10.82 5.19
CA ILE A 678 9.79 11.26 4.69
C ILE A 678 9.13 10.22 3.77
N PHE A 679 9.90 9.38 3.06
CA PHE A 679 9.34 8.35 2.18
C PHE A 679 8.72 7.19 2.95
N HIS A 680 9.07 7.01 4.23
CA HIS A 680 8.49 5.99 5.10
C HIS A 680 7.14 6.41 5.69
N LEU A 681 6.79 7.68 5.57
CA LEU A 681 5.46 8.19 5.88
C LEU A 681 4.47 7.89 4.76
N THR A 682 3.21 7.73 5.12
CA THR A 682 2.07 7.70 4.20
C THR A 682 1.80 9.08 3.60
N ALA A 683 1.08 9.17 2.49
CA ALA A 683 0.77 10.47 1.89
C ALA A 683 0.03 11.40 2.87
N GLU A 684 -0.92 10.84 3.63
CA GLU A 684 -1.73 11.56 4.60
C GLU A 684 -0.93 12.04 5.82
N GLU A 685 0.00 11.23 6.33
CA GLU A 685 0.94 11.66 7.39
C GLU A 685 1.80 12.82 6.91
N ILE A 686 2.28 12.80 5.67
CA ILE A 686 3.05 13.90 5.08
C ILE A 686 2.20 15.18 5.00
N PHE A 687 0.94 15.08 4.57
CA PHE A 687 0.04 16.24 4.52
C PHE A 687 -0.34 16.75 5.90
N ALA A 688 -0.51 15.86 6.89
CA ALA A 688 -0.74 16.24 8.28
C ALA A 688 0.48 16.94 8.88
N LEU A 689 1.69 16.42 8.62
CA LEU A 689 2.95 17.00 9.05
C LEU A 689 3.16 18.39 8.44
N ALA A 690 2.93 18.53 7.13
CA ALA A 690 3.02 19.80 6.42
C ALA A 690 2.05 20.86 6.97
N ALA A 691 0.84 20.44 7.37
CA ALA A 691 -0.18 21.31 7.94
C ALA A 691 -0.03 21.55 9.46
N GLY A 692 0.99 20.99 10.11
CA GLY A 692 1.19 21.09 11.57
C GLY A 692 0.17 20.29 12.41
N ARG A 693 -0.62 19.41 11.79
CA ARG A 693 -1.57 18.52 12.47
C ARG A 693 -0.91 17.26 13.03
N LEU A 694 0.28 16.91 12.52
CA LEU A 694 1.13 15.84 13.04
C LEU A 694 2.46 16.47 13.50
N ALA A 695 2.84 16.22 14.75
CA ALA A 695 4.11 16.71 15.28
C ALA A 695 5.30 15.97 14.62
N PRO A 696 6.43 16.65 14.33
CA PRO A 696 7.62 15.99 13.78
C PRO A 696 8.10 14.79 14.60
N ALA A 697 7.97 14.85 15.93
CA ALA A 697 8.38 13.77 16.82
C ALA A 697 7.51 12.52 16.66
N ALA A 698 6.23 12.69 16.30
CA ALA A 698 5.34 11.58 15.99
C ALA A 698 5.68 10.99 14.61
N ALA A 699 5.97 11.84 13.61
CA ALA A 699 6.42 11.41 12.30
C ALA A 699 7.76 10.66 12.35
N ALA A 700 8.69 11.07 13.22
CA ALA A 700 9.97 10.39 13.44
C ALA A 700 9.83 8.98 14.00
N ARG A 701 8.72 8.72 14.73
CA ARG A 701 8.40 7.40 15.29
C ARG A 701 7.69 6.50 14.30
N ALA A 702 7.16 7.06 13.20
CA ALA A 702 6.57 6.29 12.12
C ALA A 702 7.57 5.23 11.64
N PRO A 703 7.11 4.02 11.31
CA PRO A 703 8.00 2.87 11.23
C PRO A 703 9.05 3.08 10.13
N ALA A 704 10.30 3.30 10.54
CA ALA A 704 11.48 2.98 9.75
C ALA A 704 11.44 1.47 9.48
N ALA A 705 10.86 1.10 8.35
CA ALA A 705 10.83 -0.26 7.81
C ALA A 705 10.44 -1.38 8.80
N ALA A 706 9.30 -1.27 9.49
CA ALA A 706 8.64 -2.51 9.91
C ALA A 706 8.25 -3.25 8.62
N PRO A 707 8.67 -4.53 8.41
CA PRO A 707 8.29 -5.25 7.21
C PRO A 707 6.77 -5.26 7.14
N ALA A 708 6.22 -4.69 6.07
CA ALA A 708 4.80 -4.78 5.73
C ALA A 708 4.38 -6.24 5.92
N ARG A 709 3.61 -6.48 6.98
CA ARG A 709 3.22 -7.84 7.33
C ARG A 709 2.23 -8.28 6.26
N ALA A 710 2.38 -9.52 5.81
CA ALA A 710 1.53 -10.06 4.75
C ALA A 710 0.05 -9.87 5.10
N ALA A 711 -0.75 -9.39 4.13
CA ALA A 711 -2.21 -9.44 4.23
C ALA A 711 -2.67 -10.86 4.65
N PRO A 712 -3.77 -10.98 5.43
CA PRO A 712 -4.23 -12.27 5.92
C PRO A 712 -4.34 -13.27 4.76
N ARG A 713 -3.62 -14.40 4.88
CA ARG A 713 -3.64 -15.49 3.90
C ARG A 713 -4.98 -16.21 4.04
N GLY A 714 -5.97 -15.82 3.24
CA GLY A 714 -7.20 -16.59 3.13
C GLY A 714 -6.91 -18.00 2.61
N PRO A 715 -7.71 -19.02 2.99
CA PRO A 715 -7.64 -20.33 2.38
C PRO A 715 -7.85 -20.16 0.86
N GLY A 716 -6.80 -20.44 0.07
CA GLY A 716 -6.81 -20.29 -1.38
C GLY A 716 -5.83 -19.26 -1.98
N VAL A 717 -4.94 -18.64 -1.20
CA VAL A 717 -3.86 -17.80 -1.75
C VAL A 717 -2.65 -18.67 -2.12
N ALA A 718 -2.31 -18.74 -3.41
CA ALA A 718 -1.09 -19.37 -3.89
C ALA A 718 -0.11 -18.30 -4.42
N LEU A 719 1.08 -18.23 -3.82
CA LEU A 719 2.16 -17.35 -4.27
C LEU A 719 3.01 -18.09 -5.29
N GLY A 720 3.04 -17.61 -6.53
CA GLY A 720 3.95 -18.14 -7.54
C GLY A 720 5.36 -17.62 -7.28
N GLY A 721 6.30 -18.47 -6.84
CA GLY A 721 7.67 -18.01 -6.59
C GLY A 721 8.70 -18.97 -5.98
N ALA A 722 8.35 -20.17 -5.54
CA ALA A 722 9.36 -21.16 -5.15
C ALA A 722 9.51 -22.19 -6.28
N ALA A 723 10.61 -22.10 -7.02
CA ALA A 723 11.13 -23.30 -7.68
C ALA A 723 11.48 -24.29 -6.55
N PRO A 724 11.00 -25.55 -6.57
CA PRO A 724 11.44 -26.54 -5.61
C PRO A 724 12.94 -26.73 -5.84
N GLY A 725 13.73 -26.45 -4.80
CA GLY A 725 15.17 -26.64 -4.83
C GLY A 725 15.48 -28.10 -5.19
N ALA A 726 16.43 -28.26 -6.10
CA ALA A 726 17.23 -29.46 -6.19
C ALA A 726 17.91 -29.67 -4.83
N ALA A 727 17.33 -30.54 -4.01
CA ALA A 727 18.03 -31.22 -2.95
C ALA A 727 18.52 -32.55 -3.55
N GLY A 728 19.79 -32.56 -3.94
CA GLY A 728 20.61 -33.73 -4.19
C GLY A 728 21.92 -33.52 -3.45
#